data_AF-A0A3P8S840-F1
#
_entry.id   AF-A0A3P8S840-F1
#
_cell.length_a   1.000
_cell.length_b   1.000
_cell.length_c   1.000
_cell.angle_alpha   90.00
_cell.angle_beta   90.00
_cell.angle_gamma   90.00
#
_symmetry.space_group_name_H-M   'P 1'
#
loop_
_entity.id
_entity.type
_entity.pdbx_description
1 polymer ?
#
loop_
_entity_poly.entity_id
_entity_poly.type
_entity_poly.pdbx_seq_one_letter_code
_entity_poly.pdbx_strand_id
1 'polypeptide(L)'
;MIRDIPHNNHWDLILHLPCVCLLRETRKGVFNPSLPQMFQQRISIKPTDFISWLFSVLPPDCPPLGLESLNVDDSQIQASSYQRSGLGPHRGRLNIQSGIEDGDLYDGAWCAEFKDKHQWLEVDAIHLTLFTGVILQGRNSIWSWDWVETYKVQLSNDSVSWKTCMNGTQEAIFEGNQNPETPVLGLLPVPTVARFIRINPQTWYFNGTVCLRAEILGCRVPDPDDIYSSAPEPGSKDALDFRHHNYKEMRKLMKSVTEECPDITRVYTIGKSYTGLKLYVMEISDNPGKHELGEPEFRYVAGMHGNEALGRELVLNLMQYMCKEYKKGNQRIVRLVTETRIHLLPSMNPDGYEVAYEKGSELAGWAEGRYSFEGIDLNHNFPDLNNIMWDAQETAADPSKVSNHYIPIPEYYTKEDAMVAPETRAVISWMQDIPFVLSANLHGGELVVTYPFDCTRDWAPQENTPTADDAFFRWLATVYASTNLVMVDPDRRICHYEDFQGHNNIINGGAWHTVPGSMNDFSYLHTNCFEVTVELSCDKFPHVSELPIEWENNKESLLVYMEQVHRGIKGVVKDKITKQGIADAVIKVEDHDHDIRSAADGDYWRLLNPGEYKVVVWAEGYFPSMRRCHVGMEPNPTICDFTLTKTPIQRLKEIRAKGGKVPQDLQLRLRALRLRKLRASTKAINRRRESQQLQRRRARSSGGWRI
;
A
#
# COMPACT_ATOMS: atom_id res chain seq x y z
N MET A 1 10.67 -48.93 -39.61
CA MET A 1 10.65 -50.30 -39.06
C MET A 1 10.61 -50.18 -37.56
N ILE A 2 9.58 -50.75 -36.96
CA ILE A 2 9.25 -50.72 -35.52
C ILE A 2 10.24 -51.61 -34.74
N ARG A 3 10.44 -51.26 -33.46
CA ARG A 3 10.89 -52.03 -32.27
C ARG A 3 12.11 -51.36 -31.61
N ASP A 4 12.23 -51.20 -30.30
CA ASP A 4 11.37 -51.30 -29.12
C ASP A 4 12.19 -50.61 -27.99
N ILE A 5 11.51 -49.97 -27.03
CA ILE A 5 12.09 -49.38 -25.81
C ILE A 5 12.18 -50.49 -24.74
N PRO A 6 13.11 -50.45 -23.77
CA PRO A 6 12.73 -49.91 -22.46
C PRO A 6 13.78 -49.01 -21.79
N HIS A 7 13.25 -48.05 -21.03
CA HIS A 7 13.94 -47.15 -20.10
C HIS A 7 14.78 -47.89 -19.04
N ASN A 8 15.94 -47.34 -18.70
CA ASN A 8 16.49 -47.45 -17.35
C ASN A 8 17.34 -46.21 -16.99
N ASN A 9 16.84 -45.43 -16.03
CA ASN A 9 17.55 -44.35 -15.35
C ASN A 9 18.30 -44.95 -14.15
N HIS A 10 19.59 -44.66 -14.02
CA HIS A 10 20.31 -44.72 -12.73
C HIS A 10 21.39 -43.63 -12.71
N TRP A 11 21.14 -42.59 -11.93
CA TRP A 11 22.16 -41.81 -11.24
C TRP A 11 21.71 -41.76 -9.77
N ASP A 12 22.49 -42.38 -8.90
CA ASP A 12 22.30 -42.32 -7.45
C ASP A 12 22.77 -40.96 -6.94
N LEU A 13 21.86 -40.17 -6.38
CA LEU A 13 22.19 -39.07 -5.47
C LEU A 13 21.49 -39.37 -4.14
N ILE A 14 22.31 -39.64 -3.12
CA ILE A 14 21.86 -39.87 -1.75
C ILE A 14 21.67 -38.49 -1.10
N LEU A 15 20.42 -38.12 -0.83
CA LEU A 15 20.04 -37.11 0.15
C LEU A 15 19.09 -37.77 1.16
N HIS A 16 19.57 -38.00 2.38
CA HIS A 16 18.73 -38.36 3.52
C HIS A 16 18.39 -37.10 4.32
N LEU A 17 17.17 -36.62 4.16
CA LEU A 17 16.41 -36.01 5.25
C LEU A 17 15.81 -37.14 6.12
N PRO A 18 15.52 -36.85 7.40
CA PRO A 18 14.14 -37.11 7.81
C PRO A 18 13.54 -35.98 8.66
N CYS A 19 12.41 -35.49 8.18
CA CYS A 19 11.33 -34.93 8.99
C CYS A 19 10.80 -35.98 9.98
N VAL A 20 10.37 -35.55 11.16
CA VAL A 20 9.36 -36.27 11.94
C VAL A 20 8.29 -35.30 12.40
N CYS A 21 7.08 -35.50 11.87
CA CYS A 21 5.83 -35.06 12.48
C CYS A 21 4.81 -36.18 12.24
N LEU A 22 4.26 -36.77 13.30
CA LEU A 22 2.84 -37.13 13.47
C LEU A 22 2.61 -38.25 14.51
N LEU A 23 2.00 -37.84 15.62
CA LEU A 23 1.17 -38.68 16.47
C LEU A 23 -0.17 -38.95 15.77
N ARG A 24 -0.51 -40.21 15.49
CA ARG A 24 -1.83 -40.81 15.83
C ARG A 24 -1.96 -42.29 15.40
N GLU A 25 -2.66 -42.99 16.29
CA GLU A 25 -3.32 -44.31 16.15
C GLU A 25 -2.47 -45.59 16.20
N THR A 26 -2.65 -46.33 17.31
CA THR A 26 -2.41 -47.78 17.38
C THR A 26 -3.73 -48.53 17.57
N ARG A 27 -4.02 -49.47 16.66
CA ARG A 27 -4.91 -50.61 16.89
C ARG A 27 -4.06 -51.83 17.27
N LYS A 28 -4.41 -52.41 18.42
CA LYS A 28 -4.32 -53.81 18.88
C LYS A 28 -3.39 -54.79 18.14
N GLY A 29 -2.49 -55.44 18.91
CA GLY A 29 -2.48 -56.91 18.96
C GLY A 29 -1.14 -57.65 18.84
N VAL A 30 -0.76 -58.29 19.96
CA VAL A 30 -0.10 -59.61 20.09
C VAL A 30 1.45 -59.66 20.14
N PHE A 31 1.92 -60.14 21.30
CA PHE A 31 3.27 -60.52 21.70
C PHE A 31 3.72 -61.85 21.05
N ASN A 32 5.02 -61.95 20.73
CA ASN A 32 5.78 -63.20 20.86
C ASN A 32 7.29 -62.88 21.13
N PRO A 33 7.95 -63.48 22.15
CA PRO A 33 9.30 -63.09 22.56
C PRO A 33 10.36 -64.15 22.17
N SER A 34 11.43 -63.75 21.47
CA SER A 34 12.70 -64.49 21.46
C SER A 34 13.80 -63.73 20.70
N LEU A 35 14.74 -63.10 21.42
CA LEU A 35 16.19 -63.07 21.16
C LEU A 35 16.92 -62.15 22.17
N PRO A 36 18.19 -62.43 22.50
CA PRO A 36 18.81 -62.09 23.79
C PRO A 36 19.44 -60.69 23.86
N GLN A 37 19.58 -60.24 25.11
CA GLN A 37 20.19 -59.00 25.58
C GLN A 37 21.61 -58.77 25.01
N MET A 38 21.82 -57.59 24.42
CA MET A 38 23.13 -56.93 24.43
C MET A 38 22.97 -55.46 24.85
N PHE A 39 23.59 -55.14 25.98
CA PHE A 39 24.00 -53.82 26.50
C PHE A 39 23.12 -52.60 26.17
N GLN A 40 22.16 -52.31 27.04
CA GLN A 40 21.73 -50.92 27.28
C GLN A 40 22.73 -50.25 28.23
N GLN A 41 23.62 -49.42 27.69
CA GLN A 41 24.21 -48.34 28.48
C GLN A 41 23.14 -47.25 28.63
N ARG A 42 22.57 -47.12 29.84
CA ARG A 42 21.83 -45.93 30.23
C ARG A 42 22.83 -44.78 30.37
N ILE A 43 22.84 -43.86 29.42
CA ILE A 43 23.44 -42.54 29.64
C ILE A 43 22.40 -41.74 30.43
N SER A 44 22.66 -41.57 31.73
CA SER A 44 21.88 -40.68 32.59
C SER A 44 22.40 -39.25 32.40
N ILE A 45 21.82 -38.50 31.47
CA ILE A 45 22.12 -37.07 31.30
C ILE A 45 21.33 -36.29 32.35
N LYS A 46 22.00 -35.45 33.14
CA LYS A 46 21.33 -34.60 34.13
C LYS A 46 20.49 -33.53 33.40
N PRO A 47 19.36 -33.06 33.96
CA PRO A 47 18.52 -32.02 33.33
C PRO A 47 19.29 -30.74 32.98
N THR A 48 20.38 -30.45 33.70
CA THR A 48 21.28 -29.31 33.47
C THR A 48 22.09 -29.44 32.17
N ASP A 49 22.38 -30.67 31.75
CA ASP A 49 23.24 -30.93 30.58
C ASP A 49 22.39 -31.00 29.29
N PHE A 50 21.07 -31.20 29.41
CA PHE A 50 20.14 -31.16 28.27
C PHE A 50 19.87 -29.73 27.78
N ILE A 51 19.82 -28.76 28.71
CA ILE A 51 19.71 -27.33 28.38
C ILE A 51 21.00 -26.83 27.72
N SER A 52 22.16 -27.21 28.27
CA SER A 52 23.47 -26.92 27.66
C SER A 52 23.63 -27.54 26.26
N TRP A 53 23.01 -28.70 26.01
CA TRP A 53 23.02 -29.33 24.69
C TRP A 53 22.07 -28.64 23.71
N LEU A 54 20.91 -28.16 24.16
CA LEU A 54 19.98 -27.36 23.34
C LEU A 54 20.60 -26.03 22.87
N PHE A 55 21.40 -25.37 23.72
CA PHE A 55 22.19 -24.19 23.33
C PHE A 55 23.36 -24.49 22.37
N SER A 56 23.67 -25.77 22.11
CA SER A 56 24.84 -26.18 21.31
C SER A 56 24.52 -26.69 19.90
N VAL A 57 23.24 -26.80 19.52
CA VAL A 57 22.83 -27.46 18.25
C VAL A 57 22.20 -26.50 17.22
N LEU A 58 21.80 -25.28 17.61
CA LEU A 58 21.47 -24.19 16.69
C LEU A 58 21.99 -22.88 17.32
N PRO A 59 22.69 -21.99 16.57
CA PRO A 59 22.98 -20.66 17.10
C PRO A 59 21.67 -19.99 17.50
N PRO A 60 21.63 -19.21 18.60
CA PRO A 60 20.43 -18.46 18.96
C PRO A 60 20.04 -17.56 17.79
N ASP A 61 18.77 -17.63 17.40
CA ASP A 61 18.19 -16.79 16.35
C ASP A 61 18.01 -15.37 16.92
N CYS A 62 19.08 -14.58 16.83
CA CYS A 62 19.12 -13.23 17.37
C CYS A 62 18.60 -12.22 16.35
N PRO A 63 17.80 -11.23 16.78
CA PRO A 63 17.26 -10.22 15.89
C PRO A 63 18.37 -9.31 15.31
N PRO A 64 18.05 -8.56 14.24
CA PRO A 64 18.89 -7.43 13.83
C PRO A 64 18.95 -6.39 14.96
N LEU A 65 20.10 -5.70 15.06
CA LEU A 65 20.26 -4.60 16.01
C LEU A 65 19.51 -3.34 15.56
N GLY A 66 19.20 -3.23 14.27
CA GLY A 66 18.38 -2.16 13.69
C GLY A 66 19.22 -1.06 13.06
N LEU A 67 20.21 -1.44 12.25
CA LEU A 67 20.87 -0.52 11.34
C LEU A 67 19.90 -0.05 10.25
N GLU A 68 19.09 -0.95 9.69
CA GLU A 68 18.06 -0.65 8.69
C GLU A 68 16.86 0.09 9.30
N SER A 69 16.31 -0.43 10.40
CA SER A 69 15.15 0.16 11.08
C SER A 69 15.47 1.42 11.90
N LEU A 70 16.73 1.84 11.90
CA LEU A 70 17.25 3.05 12.56
C LEU A 70 17.22 3.02 14.10
N ASN A 71 16.99 1.86 14.72
CA ASN A 71 17.16 1.68 16.17
C ASN A 71 18.62 1.89 16.63
N VAL A 72 19.60 1.67 15.75
CA VAL A 72 21.00 2.04 15.98
C VAL A 72 21.19 3.50 15.57
N ASP A 73 21.54 4.37 16.52
CA ASP A 73 21.82 5.78 16.28
C ASP A 73 23.09 6.01 15.45
N ASP A 74 23.17 7.11 14.71
CA ASP A 74 24.37 7.48 13.94
C ASP A 74 25.62 7.62 14.85
N SER A 75 25.43 8.00 16.12
CA SER A 75 26.52 8.11 17.10
C SER A 75 27.13 6.77 17.52
N GLN A 76 26.40 5.66 17.31
CA GLN A 76 26.85 4.30 17.58
C GLN A 76 27.70 3.72 16.45
N ILE A 77 27.81 4.41 15.31
CA ILE A 77 28.52 3.91 14.13
C ILE A 77 29.76 4.74 13.84
N GLN A 78 30.92 4.09 13.75
CA GLN A 78 32.19 4.72 13.44
C GLN A 78 32.90 3.99 12.30
N ALA A 79 33.85 4.66 11.66
CA ALA A 79 34.66 4.05 10.62
C ALA A 79 36.12 4.50 10.70
N SER A 80 37.01 3.68 10.14
CA SER A 80 38.44 3.99 10.01
C SER A 80 38.72 5.24 9.19
N SER A 81 37.99 5.41 8.10
CA SER A 81 38.05 6.53 7.17
C SER A 81 36.78 6.55 6.31
N TYR A 82 36.53 7.66 5.63
CA TYR A 82 35.46 7.75 4.64
C TYR A 82 35.78 8.83 3.59
N GLN A 83 35.41 8.60 2.33
CA GLN A 83 35.80 9.49 1.22
C GLN A 83 35.22 10.90 1.32
N ARG A 84 33.98 11.01 1.82
CA ARG A 84 33.22 12.25 1.97
C ARG A 84 32.04 12.03 2.89
N SER A 85 31.41 13.12 3.37
CA SER A 85 30.29 13.05 4.31
C SER A 85 29.17 12.13 3.83
N GLY A 86 28.75 12.22 2.57
CA GLY A 86 27.70 11.37 2.02
C GLY A 86 28.02 9.88 1.96
N LEU A 87 29.28 9.49 2.17
CA LEU A 87 29.77 8.10 2.25
C LEU A 87 30.28 7.73 3.65
N GLY A 88 29.83 8.45 4.69
CA GLY A 88 30.24 8.26 6.07
C GLY A 88 29.67 6.99 6.72
N PRO A 89 30.11 6.66 7.96
CA PRO A 89 29.65 5.48 8.69
C PRO A 89 28.13 5.41 8.88
N HIS A 90 27.47 6.56 9.06
CA HIS A 90 26.01 6.68 9.19
C HIS A 90 25.22 6.18 7.97
N ARG A 91 25.90 5.94 6.84
CA ARG A 91 25.35 5.38 5.59
C ARG A 91 25.69 3.89 5.43
N GLY A 92 26.44 3.29 6.33
CA GLY A 92 26.78 1.86 6.32
C GLY A 92 25.65 0.94 6.76
N ARG A 93 24.39 1.31 6.52
CA ARG A 93 23.17 0.64 6.99
C ARG A 93 22.58 -0.21 5.88
N LEU A 94 22.07 -1.40 6.20
CA LEU A 94 21.39 -2.27 5.25
C LEU A 94 20.24 -1.53 4.57
N ASN A 95 20.06 -1.79 3.28
CA ASN A 95 19.02 -1.24 2.40
C ASN A 95 18.93 0.30 2.32
N ILE A 96 19.90 1.06 2.84
CA ILE A 96 19.88 2.51 2.68
C ILE A 96 19.96 2.90 1.19
N GLN A 97 19.09 3.82 0.76
CA GLN A 97 19.03 4.28 -0.63
C GLN A 97 19.85 5.57 -0.82
N SER A 98 20.46 5.72 -1.99
CA SER A 98 21.13 6.94 -2.42
C SER A 98 20.15 7.94 -3.02
N GLY A 99 20.58 9.21 -3.09
CA GLY A 99 19.99 10.16 -4.03
C GLY A 99 20.22 9.76 -5.50
N ILE A 100 19.72 10.60 -6.42
CA ILE A 100 19.83 10.37 -7.87
C ILE A 100 21.27 10.58 -8.37
N GLU A 101 22.02 11.50 -7.76
CA GLU A 101 23.37 11.87 -8.16
C GLU A 101 24.40 11.38 -7.14
N ASP A 102 25.55 10.90 -7.63
CA ASP A 102 26.69 10.57 -6.77
C ASP A 102 27.41 11.84 -6.33
N GLY A 103 27.87 11.88 -5.08
CA GLY A 103 28.67 13.01 -4.56
C GLY A 103 27.87 14.04 -3.77
N ASP A 104 26.59 13.77 -3.53
CA ASP A 104 25.74 14.58 -2.66
C ASP A 104 25.94 14.24 -1.17
N LEU A 105 25.03 14.72 -0.33
CA LEU A 105 25.08 14.46 1.12
C LEU A 105 24.56 13.05 1.49
N TYR A 106 23.99 12.31 0.55
CA TYR A 106 23.23 11.07 0.77
C TYR A 106 23.59 9.98 -0.25
N ASP A 107 24.86 9.59 -0.31
CA ASP A 107 25.27 8.43 -1.12
C ASP A 107 24.90 7.09 -0.43
N GLY A 108 24.71 6.01 -1.19
CA GLY A 108 24.06 4.78 -0.70
C GLY A 108 24.95 3.75 0.00
N ALA A 109 26.01 4.15 0.74
CA ALA A 109 26.82 3.26 1.58
C ALA A 109 27.82 4.02 2.46
N TRP A 110 28.46 3.32 3.41
CA TRP A 110 29.78 3.74 3.88
C TRP A 110 30.84 3.32 2.85
N CYS A 111 31.74 4.23 2.47
CA CYS A 111 32.90 3.92 1.64
C CYS A 111 34.19 4.49 2.23
N ALA A 112 35.19 3.63 2.41
CA ALA A 112 36.48 4.02 2.97
C ALA A 112 37.27 4.94 2.01
N GLU A 113 38.05 5.84 2.60
CA GLU A 113 38.93 6.77 1.87
C GLU A 113 40.09 6.02 1.19
N PHE A 114 40.66 5.04 1.89
CA PHE A 114 41.81 4.28 1.41
C PHE A 114 41.41 2.86 0.97
N LYS A 115 42.00 2.40 -0.14
CA LYS A 115 41.79 1.05 -0.69
C LYS A 115 42.81 0.06 -0.13
N ASP A 116 42.74 -0.22 1.16
CA ASP A 116 43.62 -1.19 1.83
C ASP A 116 42.83 -2.08 2.81
N LYS A 117 43.54 -3.04 3.44
CA LYS A 117 42.94 -4.03 4.35
C LYS A 117 42.85 -3.56 5.80
N HIS A 118 43.17 -2.29 6.07
CA HIS A 118 43.12 -1.70 7.42
C HIS A 118 41.82 -0.96 7.69
N GLN A 119 40.91 -0.93 6.71
CA GLN A 119 39.63 -0.26 6.84
C GLN A 119 38.65 -1.05 7.70
N TRP A 120 37.74 -0.34 8.36
CA TRP A 120 36.68 -0.95 9.17
C TRP A 120 35.46 -0.04 9.34
N LEU A 121 34.30 -0.68 9.46
CA LEU A 121 33.07 -0.11 10.00
C LEU A 121 32.83 -0.73 11.39
N GLU A 122 32.56 0.10 12.39
CA GLU A 122 32.35 -0.26 13.78
C GLU A 122 30.94 0.09 14.23
N VAL A 123 30.31 -0.78 15.00
CA VAL A 123 29.01 -0.56 15.65
C VAL A 123 29.14 -0.82 17.15
N ASP A 124 28.71 0.16 17.95
CA ASP A 124 28.55 0.05 19.41
C ASP A 124 27.13 -0.41 19.75
N ALA A 125 26.97 -1.61 20.30
CA ALA A 125 25.66 -2.12 20.71
C ALA A 125 25.14 -1.49 22.02
N ILE A 126 25.89 -0.56 22.63
CA ILE A 126 25.65 0.11 23.93
C ILE A 126 25.73 -0.84 25.13
N HIS A 127 25.10 -2.00 25.02
CA HIS A 127 25.06 -3.06 26.02
C HIS A 127 25.94 -4.25 25.61
N LEU A 128 26.21 -5.15 26.57
CA LEU A 128 26.78 -6.44 26.24
C LEU A 128 25.78 -7.22 25.39
N THR A 129 26.25 -7.69 24.24
CA THR A 129 25.43 -8.32 23.20
C THR A 129 26.12 -9.58 22.72
N LEU A 130 25.35 -10.66 22.62
CA LEU A 130 25.77 -11.90 21.98
C LEU A 130 25.63 -11.73 20.47
N PHE A 131 26.73 -11.42 19.79
CA PHE A 131 26.75 -11.30 18.34
C PHE A 131 26.74 -12.68 17.67
N THR A 132 25.90 -12.83 16.64
CA THR A 132 25.67 -14.11 15.95
C THR A 132 25.88 -14.04 14.44
N GLY A 133 25.70 -12.87 13.82
CA GLY A 133 25.85 -12.70 12.38
C GLY A 133 26.10 -11.27 11.95
N VAL A 134 26.56 -11.12 10.72
CA VAL A 134 26.62 -9.85 9.97
C VAL A 134 25.97 -10.08 8.62
N ILE A 135 25.12 -9.16 8.18
CA ILE A 135 24.57 -9.15 6.84
C ILE A 135 25.24 -8.00 6.09
N LEU A 136 25.85 -8.30 4.94
CA LEU A 136 26.48 -7.29 4.09
C LEU A 136 25.69 -7.05 2.81
N GLN A 137 25.74 -5.81 2.34
CA GLN A 137 25.20 -5.38 1.06
C GLN A 137 26.17 -4.36 0.43
N GLY A 138 26.24 -4.31 -0.91
CA GLY A 138 27.10 -3.33 -1.60
C GLY A 138 26.47 -1.94 -1.66
N ARG A 139 27.11 -0.98 -2.33
CA ARG A 139 26.62 0.41 -2.41
C ARG A 139 25.43 0.56 -3.34
N ASN A 140 24.37 1.20 -2.86
CA ASN A 140 23.30 1.66 -3.74
C ASN A 140 23.76 2.92 -4.49
N SER A 141 23.79 2.85 -5.82
CA SER A 141 24.11 3.94 -6.74
C SER A 141 23.72 3.55 -8.15
N ILE A 142 23.20 4.50 -8.92
CA ILE A 142 22.91 4.32 -10.35
C ILE A 142 24.20 4.44 -11.18
N TRP A 143 25.22 5.12 -10.65
CA TRP A 143 26.42 5.52 -11.39
C TRP A 143 27.65 4.68 -11.05
N SER A 144 27.68 4.09 -9.85
CA SER A 144 28.86 3.43 -9.27
C SER A 144 28.58 1.99 -8.87
N TRP A 145 29.60 1.16 -9.02
CA TRP A 145 29.55 -0.28 -8.73
C TRP A 145 30.62 -0.58 -7.66
N ASP A 146 30.21 -0.62 -6.40
CA ASP A 146 31.12 -0.81 -5.27
C ASP A 146 30.56 -1.82 -4.28
N TRP A 147 31.33 -2.86 -3.94
CA TRP A 147 30.99 -3.81 -2.88
C TRP A 147 32.21 -4.53 -2.35
N VAL A 148 32.08 -5.03 -1.11
CA VAL A 148 33.06 -5.89 -0.45
C VAL A 148 32.77 -7.35 -0.77
N GLU A 149 33.80 -8.07 -1.23
CA GLU A 149 33.70 -9.48 -1.64
C GLU A 149 34.08 -10.43 -0.50
N THR A 150 35.02 -10.05 0.37
CA THR A 150 35.37 -10.82 1.57
C THR A 150 35.71 -9.89 2.72
N TYR A 151 35.43 -10.33 3.95
CA TYR A 151 35.67 -9.54 5.16
C TYR A 151 36.05 -10.41 6.36
N LYS A 152 36.57 -9.77 7.40
CA LYS A 152 36.77 -10.35 8.74
C LYS A 152 35.90 -9.60 9.74
N VAL A 153 35.64 -10.23 10.87
CA VAL A 153 34.92 -9.61 11.99
C VAL A 153 35.83 -9.56 13.21
N GLN A 154 35.84 -8.42 13.90
CA GLN A 154 36.52 -8.23 15.18
C GLN A 154 35.53 -7.78 16.24
N LEU A 155 35.74 -8.22 17.48
CA LEU A 155 34.87 -7.93 18.62
C LEU A 155 35.67 -7.31 19.77
N SER A 156 35.06 -6.41 20.52
CA SER A 156 35.69 -5.74 21.66
C SER A 156 34.68 -5.40 22.76
N ASN A 157 35.17 -5.27 24.00
CA ASN A 157 34.39 -4.79 25.14
C ASN A 157 34.70 -3.32 25.48
N ASP A 158 35.79 -2.77 24.95
CA ASP A 158 36.36 -1.48 25.38
C ASP A 158 36.71 -0.55 24.20
N SER A 159 36.38 -0.95 22.96
CA SER A 159 36.75 -0.33 21.68
C SER A 159 38.26 -0.11 21.42
N VAL A 160 39.13 -0.59 22.32
CA VAL A 160 40.60 -0.46 22.24
C VAL A 160 41.25 -1.80 21.93
N SER A 161 40.84 -2.85 22.64
CA SER A 161 41.39 -4.20 22.55
C SER A 161 40.47 -5.07 21.70
N TRP A 162 40.94 -5.45 20.51
CA TRP A 162 40.13 -6.17 19.52
C TRP A 162 40.54 -7.63 19.40
N LYS A 163 39.54 -8.52 19.34
CA LYS A 163 39.72 -9.95 19.11
C LYS A 163 39.10 -10.33 17.77
N THR A 164 39.89 -10.90 16.87
CA THR A 164 39.40 -11.41 15.58
C THR A 164 38.52 -12.65 15.80
N CYS A 165 37.41 -12.73 15.07
CA CYS A 165 36.57 -13.92 15.02
C CYS A 165 37.35 -15.09 14.42
N MET A 166 37.26 -16.27 15.03
CA MET A 166 38.04 -17.45 14.64
C MET A 166 37.11 -18.56 14.13
N ASN A 167 37.52 -19.24 13.06
CA ASN A 167 36.94 -20.50 12.63
C ASN A 167 37.90 -21.64 13.04
N GLY A 168 37.64 -22.21 14.23
CA GLY A 168 38.58 -23.12 14.88
C GLY A 168 39.87 -22.39 15.28
N THR A 169 40.99 -22.72 14.62
CA THR A 169 42.30 -22.14 14.91
C THR A 169 42.74 -21.04 13.93
N GLN A 170 41.97 -20.82 12.86
CA GLN A 170 42.26 -19.82 11.83
C GLN A 170 41.33 -18.61 11.99
N GLU A 171 41.78 -17.43 11.56
CA GLU A 171 40.90 -16.27 11.47
C GLU A 171 39.77 -16.54 10.49
N ALA A 172 38.53 -16.28 10.90
CA ALA A 172 37.36 -16.45 10.05
C ALA A 172 37.37 -15.41 8.94
N ILE A 173 37.32 -15.86 7.68
CA ILE A 173 37.07 -15.02 6.51
C ILE A 173 35.66 -15.32 6.04
N PHE A 174 34.86 -14.27 5.91
CA PHE A 174 33.47 -14.33 5.49
C PHE A 174 33.37 -13.91 4.04
N GLU A 175 32.53 -14.62 3.28
CA GLU A 175 32.14 -14.24 1.92
C GLU A 175 31.12 -13.09 2.01
N GLY A 176 31.36 -12.04 1.24
CA GLY A 176 30.53 -10.86 1.12
C GLY A 176 29.69 -10.89 -0.16
N ASN A 177 29.53 -9.72 -0.77
CA ASN A 177 28.64 -9.53 -1.91
C ASN A 177 29.31 -9.86 -3.24
N GLN A 178 28.48 -10.19 -4.24
CA GLN A 178 28.88 -10.33 -5.65
C GLN A 178 28.25 -9.25 -6.53
N ASN A 179 27.36 -8.43 -5.97
CA ASN A 179 26.67 -7.33 -6.62
C ASN A 179 26.27 -6.29 -5.56
N PRO A 180 25.81 -5.10 -5.96
CA PRO A 180 25.51 -4.03 -5.00
C PRO A 180 24.22 -4.24 -4.17
N GLU A 181 23.29 -5.07 -4.63
CA GLU A 181 21.90 -5.07 -4.15
C GLU A 181 21.53 -6.26 -3.26
N THR A 182 22.12 -7.44 -3.47
CA THR A 182 21.73 -8.65 -2.74
C THR A 182 22.36 -8.69 -1.34
N PRO A 183 21.58 -8.73 -0.25
CA PRO A 183 22.10 -8.96 1.09
C PRO A 183 22.72 -10.35 1.23
N VAL A 184 23.84 -10.45 1.96
CA VAL A 184 24.58 -11.70 2.18
C VAL A 184 24.84 -11.90 3.67
N LEU A 185 24.31 -12.99 4.22
CA LEU A 185 24.49 -13.39 5.61
C LEU A 185 25.83 -14.09 5.84
N GLY A 186 26.62 -13.58 6.78
CA GLY A 186 27.78 -14.23 7.37
C GLY A 186 27.55 -14.55 8.85
N LEU A 187 27.22 -15.81 9.15
CA LEU A 187 27.07 -16.29 10.53
C LEU A 187 28.43 -16.47 11.21
N LEU A 188 28.58 -15.93 12.42
CA LEU A 188 29.79 -16.13 13.22
C LEU A 188 29.94 -17.63 13.55
N PRO A 189 31.11 -18.25 13.29
CA PRO A 189 31.34 -19.66 13.62
C PRO A 189 31.10 -19.99 15.10
N VAL A 190 31.40 -19.02 15.97
CA VAL A 190 31.12 -19.07 17.41
C VAL A 190 30.48 -17.75 17.82
N PRO A 191 29.19 -17.76 18.22
CA PRO A 191 28.55 -16.59 18.82
C PRO A 191 29.36 -16.05 19.98
N THR A 192 29.59 -14.74 19.99
CA THR A 192 30.54 -14.11 20.94
C THR A 192 29.89 -12.92 21.64
N VAL A 193 29.98 -12.89 22.97
CA VAL A 193 29.52 -11.75 23.77
C VAL A 193 30.56 -10.64 23.73
N ALA A 194 30.15 -9.46 23.28
CA ALA A 194 30.95 -8.25 23.27
C ALA A 194 30.05 -7.00 23.31
N ARG A 195 30.63 -5.81 23.37
CA ARG A 195 29.86 -4.55 23.20
C ARG A 195 30.00 -3.98 21.80
N PHE A 196 31.20 -4.05 21.24
CA PHE A 196 31.53 -3.48 19.94
C PHE A 196 31.83 -4.59 18.93
N ILE A 197 31.43 -4.35 17.69
CA ILE A 197 31.73 -5.20 16.53
C ILE A 197 32.33 -4.35 15.41
N ARG A 198 33.36 -4.88 14.74
CA ARG A 198 33.99 -4.31 13.55
C ARG A 198 33.89 -5.26 12.37
N ILE A 199 33.54 -4.70 11.22
CA ILE A 199 33.57 -5.34 9.91
C ILE A 199 34.83 -4.83 9.19
N ASN A 200 35.75 -5.73 8.85
CA ASN A 200 37.05 -5.41 8.26
C ASN A 200 37.16 -5.97 6.81
N PRO A 201 36.93 -5.15 5.78
CA PRO A 201 37.04 -5.58 4.38
C PRO A 201 38.43 -6.16 4.04
N GLN A 202 38.46 -7.28 3.31
CA GLN A 202 39.69 -7.97 2.90
C GLN A 202 39.90 -7.95 1.38
N THR A 203 38.81 -8.12 0.62
CA THR A 203 38.76 -7.93 -0.83
C THR A 203 37.46 -7.22 -1.21
N TRP A 204 37.46 -6.57 -2.36
CA TRP A 204 36.35 -5.78 -2.89
C TRP A 204 36.40 -5.87 -4.41
N TYR A 205 35.31 -5.48 -5.05
CA TYR A 205 35.22 -5.48 -6.50
C TYR A 205 36.44 -4.79 -7.14
N PHE A 206 37.13 -5.50 -8.03
CA PHE A 206 38.44 -5.07 -8.55
C PHE A 206 38.42 -3.70 -9.23
N ASN A 207 37.29 -3.32 -9.83
CA ASN A 207 37.07 -2.01 -10.46
C ASN A 207 36.42 -0.97 -9.54
N GLY A 208 36.01 -1.35 -8.34
CA GLY A 208 35.33 -0.50 -7.37
C GLY A 208 36.22 0.02 -6.25
N THR A 209 35.59 0.39 -5.14
CA THR A 209 36.18 0.87 -3.89
C THR A 209 35.67 0.03 -2.71
N VAL A 210 36.24 0.27 -1.51
CA VAL A 210 35.81 -0.40 -0.28
C VAL A 210 34.52 0.25 0.19
N CYS A 211 33.38 -0.28 -0.24
CA CYS A 211 32.05 0.18 0.18
C CYS A 211 31.20 -0.97 0.69
N LEU A 212 30.46 -0.71 1.76
CA LEU A 212 29.46 -1.65 2.25
C LEU A 212 28.32 -0.95 2.99
N ARG A 213 27.19 -1.64 3.01
CA ARG A 213 26.04 -1.49 3.88
C ARG A 213 25.96 -2.74 4.76
N ALA A 214 25.48 -2.60 5.99
CA ALA A 214 25.44 -3.72 6.93
C ALA A 214 24.23 -3.71 7.85
N GLU A 215 23.86 -4.91 8.28
CA GLU A 215 23.04 -5.18 9.46
C GLU A 215 23.80 -6.15 10.38
N ILE A 216 23.58 -6.06 11.69
CA ILE A 216 24.25 -6.89 12.70
C ILE A 216 23.20 -7.70 13.43
N LEU A 217 23.42 -9.00 13.56
CA LEU A 217 22.53 -9.88 14.33
C LEU A 217 23.10 -10.08 15.74
N GLY A 218 22.29 -9.80 16.76
CA GLY A 218 22.74 -9.92 18.14
C GLY A 218 21.63 -9.85 19.19
N CYS A 219 21.82 -10.58 20.28
CA CYS A 219 20.90 -10.57 21.41
C CYS A 219 21.52 -9.83 22.60
N ARG A 220 20.80 -8.89 23.21
CA ARG A 220 21.25 -8.26 24.45
C ARG A 220 21.44 -9.32 25.54
N VAL A 221 22.58 -9.27 26.22
CA VAL A 221 22.89 -10.10 27.38
C VAL A 221 22.49 -9.31 28.63
N PRO A 222 21.63 -9.88 29.51
CA PRO A 222 21.28 -9.22 30.76
C PRO A 222 22.54 -9.00 31.62
N ASP A 223 22.79 -7.75 31.99
CA ASP A 223 23.83 -7.36 32.93
C ASP A 223 23.20 -7.07 34.31
N PRO A 224 23.52 -7.85 35.36
CA PRO A 224 22.99 -7.62 36.71
C PRO A 224 23.32 -6.24 37.29
N ASP A 225 24.39 -5.59 36.81
CA ASP A 225 24.82 -4.27 37.26
C ASP A 225 24.22 -3.13 36.42
N ASP A 226 23.50 -3.44 35.33
CA ASP A 226 22.80 -2.47 34.50
C ASP A 226 21.41 -2.16 35.10
N ILE A 227 21.31 -0.98 35.73
CA ILE A 227 20.09 -0.43 36.34
C ILE A 227 18.97 -0.24 35.29
N TYR A 228 19.30 -0.18 34.00
CA TYR A 228 18.34 -0.08 32.89
C TYR A 228 18.03 -1.43 32.23
N SER A 229 18.58 -2.56 32.71
CA SER A 229 18.23 -3.91 32.21
C SER A 229 16.78 -4.32 32.52
N SER A 230 16.10 -3.60 33.42
CA SER A 230 14.70 -3.83 33.78
C SER A 230 13.69 -2.96 33.00
N ALA A 231 14.13 -2.18 32.01
CA ALA A 231 13.19 -1.51 31.11
C ALA A 231 12.46 -2.60 30.30
N PRO A 232 11.12 -2.71 30.39
CA PRO A 232 10.40 -3.66 29.57
C PRO A 232 10.68 -3.34 28.11
N GLU A 233 11.06 -4.36 27.33
CA GLU A 233 11.06 -4.32 25.86
C GLU A 233 9.77 -3.61 25.40
N PRO A 234 9.83 -2.63 24.48
CA PRO A 234 8.66 -1.91 23.99
C PRO A 234 7.67 -2.86 23.30
N GLY A 235 6.82 -3.51 24.10
CA GLY A 235 5.79 -4.42 23.63
C GLY A 235 4.43 -3.76 23.59
N SER A 236 3.58 -4.18 22.66
CA SER A 236 2.17 -3.79 22.66
C SER A 236 1.45 -4.32 23.89
N LYS A 237 0.51 -3.54 24.43
CA LYS A 237 -0.41 -3.98 25.49
C LYS A 237 -1.55 -4.84 24.94
N ASP A 238 -1.76 -4.82 23.63
CA ASP A 238 -2.80 -5.56 22.95
C ASP A 238 -2.33 -7.01 22.74
N ALA A 239 -3.12 -7.97 23.22
CA ALA A 239 -2.82 -9.39 23.04
C ALA A 239 -3.19 -9.84 21.62
N LEU A 240 -2.34 -9.53 20.62
CA LEU A 240 -2.50 -9.86 19.19
C LEU A 240 -1.43 -10.86 18.72
N ASP A 241 -1.64 -11.52 17.58
CA ASP A 241 -0.63 -12.39 16.93
C ASP A 241 0.39 -11.52 16.16
N PHE A 242 1.51 -11.17 16.80
CA PHE A 242 2.61 -10.42 16.20
C PHE A 242 3.67 -11.36 15.62
N ARG A 243 3.60 -11.57 14.31
CA ARG A 243 4.57 -12.32 13.49
C ARG A 243 4.27 -12.11 12.02
N HIS A 244 5.21 -12.45 11.17
CA HIS A 244 4.96 -12.50 9.74
C HIS A 244 4.11 -13.71 9.36
N HIS A 245 3.01 -13.46 8.66
CA HIS A 245 2.06 -14.49 8.27
C HIS A 245 2.23 -14.83 6.79
N ASN A 246 2.77 -16.02 6.47
CA ASN A 246 2.66 -16.55 5.09
C ASN A 246 1.17 -16.67 4.67
N TYR A 247 0.93 -16.89 3.38
CA TYR A 247 -0.40 -16.92 2.81
C TYR A 247 -1.35 -17.89 3.52
N LYS A 248 -0.85 -19.07 3.92
CA LYS A 248 -1.63 -20.07 4.64
C LYS A 248 -1.99 -19.60 6.05
N GLU A 249 -1.06 -18.96 6.74
CA GLU A 249 -1.23 -18.45 8.10
C GLU A 249 -2.12 -17.21 8.14
N MET A 250 -1.96 -16.29 7.20
CA MET A 250 -2.84 -15.13 7.00
C MET A 250 -4.29 -15.60 6.87
N ARG A 251 -4.55 -16.57 6.00
CA ARG A 251 -5.88 -17.16 5.83
C ARG A 251 -6.42 -17.80 7.10
N LYS A 252 -5.55 -18.47 7.87
CA LYS A 252 -5.93 -19.10 9.13
C LYS A 252 -6.32 -18.03 10.17
N LEU A 253 -5.57 -16.94 10.25
CA LEU A 253 -5.84 -15.80 11.13
C LEU A 253 -7.17 -15.14 10.78
N MET A 254 -7.39 -14.81 9.49
CA MET A 254 -8.65 -14.23 9.03
C MET A 254 -9.84 -15.14 9.37
N LYS A 255 -9.68 -16.46 9.18
CA LYS A 255 -10.71 -17.43 9.57
C LYS A 255 -10.97 -17.42 11.08
N SER A 256 -9.92 -17.36 11.90
CA SER A 256 -10.10 -17.33 13.36
C SER A 256 -10.80 -16.05 13.84
N VAL A 257 -10.51 -14.89 13.22
CA VAL A 257 -11.22 -13.64 13.55
C VAL A 257 -12.71 -13.77 13.22
N THR A 258 -13.05 -14.37 12.07
CA THR A 258 -14.45 -14.63 11.72
C THR A 258 -15.13 -15.64 12.62
N GLU A 259 -14.42 -16.67 13.07
CA GLU A 259 -14.96 -17.63 14.06
C GLU A 259 -15.18 -16.96 15.42
N GLU A 260 -14.36 -15.95 15.78
CA GLU A 260 -14.47 -15.22 17.04
C GLU A 260 -15.58 -14.15 17.02
N CYS A 261 -15.79 -13.48 15.88
CA CYS A 261 -16.76 -12.40 15.68
C CYS A 261 -17.62 -12.62 14.42
N PRO A 262 -18.40 -13.72 14.34
CA PRO A 262 -19.16 -14.06 13.14
C PRO A 262 -20.29 -13.07 12.82
N ASP A 263 -20.82 -12.40 13.84
CA ASP A 263 -21.96 -11.48 13.69
C ASP A 263 -21.56 -10.17 13.01
N ILE A 264 -20.27 -9.80 13.06
CA ILE A 264 -19.76 -8.52 12.53
C ILE A 264 -18.70 -8.68 11.44
N THR A 265 -18.37 -9.90 11.02
CA THR A 265 -17.30 -10.12 10.03
C THR A 265 -17.72 -11.05 8.90
N ARG A 266 -17.16 -10.81 7.72
CA ARG A 266 -17.31 -11.72 6.57
C ARG A 266 -16.05 -11.72 5.72
N VAL A 267 -15.50 -12.90 5.48
CA VAL A 267 -14.36 -13.07 4.55
C VAL A 267 -14.88 -13.41 3.16
N TYR A 268 -14.42 -12.67 2.15
CA TYR A 268 -14.70 -12.93 0.75
C TYR A 268 -13.44 -12.77 -0.10
N THR A 269 -13.54 -13.00 -1.41
CA THR A 269 -12.41 -12.89 -2.34
C THR A 269 -12.78 -12.03 -3.54
N ILE A 270 -11.86 -11.16 -3.95
CA ILE A 270 -12.07 -10.24 -5.10
C ILE A 270 -11.49 -10.78 -6.40
N GLY A 271 -10.64 -11.81 -6.33
CA GLY A 271 -9.99 -12.39 -7.48
C GLY A 271 -8.92 -13.38 -7.06
N LYS A 272 -7.98 -13.65 -7.97
CA LYS A 272 -6.80 -14.46 -7.72
C LYS A 272 -5.58 -13.77 -8.32
N SER A 273 -4.43 -13.98 -7.68
CA SER A 273 -3.14 -13.65 -8.22
C SER A 273 -2.80 -14.51 -9.42
N TYR A 274 -1.69 -14.20 -10.07
CA TYR A 274 -1.20 -14.98 -11.20
C TYR A 274 -1.00 -16.47 -10.86
N THR A 275 -0.38 -16.78 -9.71
CA THR A 275 -0.18 -18.18 -9.28
C THR A 275 -1.44 -18.86 -8.75
N GLY A 276 -2.56 -18.13 -8.70
CA GLY A 276 -3.87 -18.65 -8.31
C GLY A 276 -4.21 -18.47 -6.82
N LEU A 277 -3.41 -17.71 -6.07
CA LEU A 277 -3.72 -17.34 -4.68
C LEU A 277 -4.89 -16.37 -4.67
N LYS A 278 -5.93 -16.68 -3.91
CA LYS A 278 -7.09 -15.81 -3.74
C LYS A 278 -6.70 -14.53 -3.00
N LEU A 279 -7.14 -13.38 -3.53
CA LEU A 279 -7.05 -12.08 -2.85
C LEU A 279 -8.21 -12.00 -1.86
N TYR A 280 -7.91 -12.21 -0.58
CA TYR A 280 -8.90 -12.25 0.50
C TYR A 280 -9.16 -10.86 1.07
N VAL A 281 -10.43 -10.55 1.32
CA VAL A 281 -10.85 -9.33 2.00
C VAL A 281 -11.63 -9.70 3.25
N MET A 282 -11.34 -9.04 4.36
CA MET A 282 -12.19 -9.06 5.55
C MET A 282 -13.13 -7.86 5.55
N GLU A 283 -14.42 -8.14 5.49
CA GLU A 283 -15.49 -7.19 5.73
C GLU A 283 -15.77 -7.13 7.25
N ILE A 284 -15.88 -5.93 7.81
CA ILE A 284 -16.29 -5.68 9.20
C ILE A 284 -17.41 -4.63 9.22
N SER A 285 -18.60 -5.00 9.70
CA SER A 285 -19.81 -4.16 9.82
C SER A 285 -20.79 -4.88 10.75
N ASP A 286 -21.76 -4.19 11.33
CA ASP A 286 -22.85 -4.84 12.07
C ASP A 286 -23.86 -5.56 11.15
N ASN A 287 -23.84 -5.31 9.84
CA ASN A 287 -24.65 -6.01 8.83
C ASN A 287 -23.80 -6.55 7.65
N PRO A 288 -22.87 -7.49 7.92
CA PRO A 288 -21.92 -7.94 6.91
C PRO A 288 -22.61 -8.64 5.73
N GLY A 289 -22.23 -8.22 4.53
CA GLY A 289 -22.63 -8.73 3.23
C GLY A 289 -23.63 -7.86 2.49
N LYS A 290 -24.04 -6.74 3.07
CA LYS A 290 -25.04 -5.85 2.48
C LYS A 290 -24.66 -4.39 2.73
N HIS A 291 -24.72 -3.60 1.66
CA HIS A 291 -24.65 -2.15 1.76
C HIS A 291 -25.93 -1.59 2.40
N GLU A 292 -25.80 -0.66 3.35
CA GLU A 292 -26.91 0.01 4.01
C GLU A 292 -27.01 1.49 3.60
N LEU A 293 -28.24 1.95 3.37
CA LEU A 293 -28.50 3.30 2.87
C LEU A 293 -27.89 4.36 3.81
N GLY A 294 -26.93 5.13 3.29
CA GLY A 294 -26.23 6.20 4.00
C GLY A 294 -25.08 5.74 4.91
N GLU A 295 -24.78 4.45 4.96
CA GLU A 295 -23.57 3.88 5.57
C GLU A 295 -22.40 3.97 4.57
N PRO A 296 -21.34 4.74 4.87
CA PRO A 296 -20.18 4.82 3.99
C PRO A 296 -19.37 3.52 3.96
N GLU A 297 -18.81 3.24 2.79
CA GLU A 297 -17.90 2.12 2.56
C GLU A 297 -16.45 2.62 2.66
N PHE A 298 -15.65 2.00 3.52
CA PHE A 298 -14.23 2.31 3.74
C PHE A 298 -13.36 1.11 3.36
N ARG A 299 -12.13 1.35 2.90
CA ARG A 299 -11.15 0.26 2.76
C ARG A 299 -9.70 0.59 3.14
N TYR A 300 -8.97 -0.43 3.56
CA TYR A 300 -7.50 -0.43 3.52
C TYR A 300 -7.01 -1.50 2.56
N VAL A 301 -5.99 -1.15 1.78
CA VAL A 301 -5.26 -2.07 0.92
C VAL A 301 -3.80 -2.13 1.38
N ALA A 302 -3.24 -3.32 1.50
CA ALA A 302 -1.84 -3.50 1.86
C ALA A 302 -1.16 -4.56 0.99
N GLY A 303 0.17 -4.57 1.04
CA GLY A 303 1.00 -5.55 0.36
C GLY A 303 0.77 -5.56 -1.14
N MET A 304 0.64 -4.39 -1.77
CA MET A 304 0.65 -4.29 -3.24
C MET A 304 2.06 -4.48 -3.80
N HIS A 305 3.08 -4.05 -3.04
CA HIS A 305 4.42 -4.59 -3.13
C HIS A 305 4.57 -5.70 -2.09
N GLY A 306 5.01 -6.88 -2.52
CA GLY A 306 5.03 -8.05 -1.64
C GLY A 306 6.05 -7.96 -0.51
N ASN A 307 7.17 -7.26 -0.70
CA ASN A 307 8.20 -7.06 0.33
C ASN A 307 7.93 -5.89 1.28
N GLU A 308 6.88 -5.11 1.05
CA GLU A 308 6.44 -4.03 1.96
C GLU A 308 5.46 -4.63 2.98
N ALA A 309 6.02 -5.42 3.90
CA ALA A 309 5.30 -6.38 4.74
C ALA A 309 4.54 -5.73 5.91
N LEU A 310 4.97 -4.57 6.40
CA LEU A 310 4.40 -3.98 7.61
C LEU A 310 2.89 -3.69 7.48
N GLY A 311 2.46 -3.11 6.35
CA GLY A 311 1.05 -2.82 6.11
C GLY A 311 0.16 -4.07 6.15
N ARG A 312 0.67 -5.21 5.66
CA ARG A 312 -0.04 -6.50 5.73
C ARG A 312 -0.29 -6.90 7.17
N GLU A 313 0.75 -6.87 8.01
CA GLU A 313 0.66 -7.32 9.40
C GLU A 313 -0.20 -6.35 10.24
N LEU A 314 -0.07 -5.03 10.03
CA LEU A 314 -0.93 -4.03 10.68
C LEU A 314 -2.41 -4.25 10.36
N VAL A 315 -2.76 -4.59 9.12
CA VAL A 315 -4.14 -4.88 8.72
C VAL A 315 -4.65 -6.17 9.38
N LEU A 316 -3.82 -7.21 9.51
CA LEU A 316 -4.18 -8.45 10.22
C LEU A 316 -4.32 -8.22 11.74
N ASN A 317 -3.49 -7.34 12.32
CA ASN A 317 -3.61 -6.90 13.71
C ASN A 317 -4.88 -6.07 13.93
N LEU A 318 -5.22 -5.17 13.00
CA LEU A 318 -6.44 -4.37 13.05
C LEU A 318 -7.70 -5.25 13.03
N MET A 319 -7.74 -6.29 12.19
CA MET A 319 -8.85 -7.27 12.17
C MET A 319 -9.07 -7.90 13.56
N GLN A 320 -8.00 -8.35 14.20
CA GLN A 320 -8.06 -8.94 15.55
C GLN A 320 -8.46 -7.91 16.60
N TYR A 321 -7.88 -6.71 16.54
CA TYR A 321 -8.13 -5.62 17.48
C TYR A 321 -9.60 -5.19 17.45
N MET A 322 -10.16 -4.93 16.25
CA MET A 322 -11.55 -4.51 16.10
C MET A 322 -12.52 -5.58 16.64
N CYS A 323 -12.30 -6.86 16.33
CA CYS A 323 -13.11 -7.95 16.88
C CYS A 323 -13.05 -8.00 18.42
N LYS A 324 -11.85 -7.96 18.99
CA LYS A 324 -11.65 -8.04 20.45
C LYS A 324 -12.24 -6.84 21.19
N GLU A 325 -12.00 -5.63 20.69
CA GLU A 325 -12.51 -4.39 21.30
C GLU A 325 -14.02 -4.23 21.14
N TYR A 326 -14.59 -4.66 20.00
CA TYR A 326 -16.03 -4.74 19.82
C TYR A 326 -16.69 -5.65 20.88
N LYS A 327 -16.12 -6.85 21.09
CA LYS A 327 -16.61 -7.79 22.11
C LYS A 327 -16.46 -7.27 23.54
N LYS A 328 -15.45 -6.43 23.81
CA LYS A 328 -15.29 -5.73 25.10
C LYS A 328 -16.27 -4.57 25.28
N GLY A 329 -17.00 -4.17 24.23
CA GLY A 329 -17.92 -3.04 24.27
C GLY A 329 -17.23 -1.67 24.21
N ASN A 330 -16.04 -1.59 23.62
CA ASN A 330 -15.34 -0.32 23.40
C ASN A 330 -16.19 0.56 22.48
N GLN A 331 -16.73 1.66 23.02
CA GLN A 331 -17.72 2.49 22.33
C GLN A 331 -17.22 3.09 21.02
N ARG A 332 -15.92 3.41 20.92
CA ARG A 332 -15.32 3.92 19.69
C ARG A 332 -15.40 2.87 18.57
N ILE A 333 -14.99 1.64 18.87
CA ILE A 333 -14.98 0.53 17.91
C ILE A 333 -16.39 0.05 17.58
N VAL A 334 -17.27 -0.05 18.59
CA VAL A 334 -18.68 -0.37 18.38
C VAL A 334 -19.31 0.62 17.40
N ARG A 335 -19.12 1.92 17.64
CA ARG A 335 -19.64 2.97 16.76
C ARG A 335 -19.08 2.87 15.34
N LEU A 336 -17.77 2.66 15.21
CA LEU A 336 -17.10 2.55 13.92
C LEU A 336 -17.66 1.38 13.10
N VAL A 337 -17.84 0.22 13.72
CA VAL A 337 -18.42 -1.00 13.09
C VAL A 337 -19.90 -0.84 12.75
N THR A 338 -20.68 -0.09 13.54
CA THR A 338 -22.12 0.12 13.28
C THR A 338 -22.45 1.25 12.31
N GLU A 339 -21.52 2.18 12.12
CA GLU A 339 -21.74 3.36 11.27
C GLU A 339 -20.95 3.26 9.96
N THR A 340 -20.09 2.26 9.79
CA THR A 340 -19.16 2.12 8.66
C THR A 340 -19.06 0.67 8.23
N ARG A 341 -19.09 0.45 6.92
CA ARG A 341 -18.77 -0.84 6.34
C ARG A 341 -17.32 -0.87 5.89
N ILE A 342 -16.51 -1.65 6.60
CA ILE A 342 -15.04 -1.61 6.53
C ILE A 342 -14.55 -2.83 5.76
N HIS A 343 -13.68 -2.60 4.78
CA HIS A 343 -13.10 -3.65 3.96
C HIS A 343 -11.56 -3.65 4.02
N LEU A 344 -10.99 -4.75 4.48
CA LEU A 344 -9.56 -4.87 4.73
C LEU A 344 -8.93 -5.91 3.80
N LEU A 345 -8.11 -5.47 2.84
CA LEU A 345 -7.32 -6.32 1.93
C LEU A 345 -5.86 -6.36 2.42
N PRO A 346 -5.44 -7.39 3.18
CA PRO A 346 -4.09 -7.44 3.76
C PRO A 346 -2.98 -7.69 2.73
N SER A 347 -3.31 -8.24 1.56
CA SER A 347 -2.30 -8.56 0.53
C SER A 347 -2.91 -8.54 -0.86
N MET A 348 -2.62 -7.47 -1.59
CA MET A 348 -2.96 -7.35 -3.01
C MET A 348 -2.02 -8.19 -3.88
N ASN A 349 -0.74 -8.28 -3.53
CA ASN A 349 0.30 -9.09 -4.18
C ASN A 349 0.77 -10.24 -3.27
N PRO A 350 -0.04 -11.29 -3.07
CA PRO A 350 0.38 -12.43 -2.25
C PRO A 350 1.52 -13.23 -2.89
N ASP A 351 1.65 -13.24 -4.22
CA ASP A 351 2.72 -13.95 -4.92
C ASP A 351 4.09 -13.35 -4.60
N GLY A 352 4.22 -12.03 -4.69
CA GLY A 352 5.44 -11.31 -4.31
C GLY A 352 5.76 -11.45 -2.82
N TYR A 353 4.74 -11.45 -1.95
CA TYR A 353 4.95 -11.63 -0.51
C TYR A 353 5.53 -13.01 -0.18
N GLU A 354 5.04 -14.10 -0.79
CA GLU A 354 5.61 -15.43 -0.51
C GLU A 354 7.10 -15.50 -0.90
N VAL A 355 7.50 -14.84 -2.00
CA VAL A 355 8.91 -14.76 -2.41
C VAL A 355 9.75 -14.02 -1.38
N ALA A 356 9.30 -12.85 -0.91
CA ALA A 356 10.00 -12.09 0.12
C ALA A 356 10.04 -12.85 1.47
N TYR A 357 8.92 -13.47 1.84
CA TYR A 357 8.78 -14.25 3.08
C TYR A 357 9.70 -15.47 3.10
N GLU A 358 9.88 -16.17 1.98
CA GLU A 358 10.81 -17.30 1.88
C GLU A 358 12.28 -16.87 2.08
N LYS A 359 12.62 -15.62 1.77
CA LYS A 359 13.96 -15.06 2.04
C LYS A 359 14.13 -14.62 3.48
N GLY A 360 13.10 -14.02 4.08
CA GLY A 360 13.14 -13.43 5.42
C GLY A 360 13.34 -11.91 5.37
N SER A 361 13.05 -11.25 6.51
CA SER A 361 13.01 -9.79 6.68
C SER A 361 14.28 -9.11 6.18
N GLU A 362 15.44 -9.57 6.64
CA GLU A 362 16.72 -8.90 6.38
C GLU A 362 17.33 -9.28 5.02
N LEU A 363 16.83 -10.35 4.38
CA LEU A 363 17.44 -10.95 3.19
C LEU A 363 16.63 -10.75 1.91
N ALA A 364 15.35 -10.35 2.00
CA ALA A 364 14.57 -9.94 0.83
C ALA A 364 15.19 -8.69 0.16
N GLY A 365 15.82 -7.81 0.94
CA GLY A 365 16.39 -6.57 0.41
C GLY A 365 15.33 -5.66 -0.22
N TRP A 366 15.77 -4.73 -1.08
CA TRP A 366 14.91 -3.64 -1.55
C TRP A 366 13.85 -4.04 -2.60
N ALA A 367 14.11 -5.09 -3.39
CA ALA A 367 13.33 -5.40 -4.60
C ALA A 367 12.78 -6.84 -4.69
N GLU A 368 13.37 -7.81 -3.97
CA GLU A 368 12.92 -9.21 -4.05
C GLU A 368 11.50 -9.31 -3.50
N GLY A 369 10.56 -9.81 -4.32
CA GLY A 369 9.14 -9.90 -3.94
C GLY A 369 8.35 -8.58 -4.06
N ARG A 370 8.95 -7.48 -4.52
CA ARG A 370 8.22 -6.22 -4.78
C ARG A 370 7.16 -6.41 -5.87
N TYR A 371 7.59 -6.90 -7.03
CA TYR A 371 6.76 -7.01 -8.23
C TYR A 371 5.76 -8.18 -8.14
N SER A 372 4.74 -8.17 -9.00
CA SER A 372 3.89 -9.33 -9.21
C SER A 372 4.71 -10.52 -9.75
N PHE A 373 4.13 -11.71 -9.79
CA PHE A 373 4.78 -12.89 -10.37
C PHE A 373 5.27 -12.65 -11.83
N GLU A 374 4.55 -11.82 -12.59
CA GLU A 374 4.89 -11.48 -13.97
C GLU A 374 5.96 -10.37 -14.09
N GLY A 375 6.49 -9.88 -12.97
CA GLY A 375 7.46 -8.78 -12.94
C GLY A 375 6.82 -7.41 -13.16
N ILE A 376 5.51 -7.26 -12.89
CA ILE A 376 4.78 -6.00 -13.05
C ILE A 376 4.74 -5.27 -11.71
N ASP A 377 5.06 -3.98 -11.71
CA ASP A 377 4.81 -3.12 -10.56
C ASP A 377 3.33 -2.75 -10.52
N LEU A 378 2.61 -3.25 -9.50
CA LEU A 378 1.17 -3.07 -9.41
C LEU A 378 0.77 -1.60 -9.21
N ASN A 379 1.66 -0.76 -8.67
CA ASN A 379 1.40 0.68 -8.50
C ASN A 379 1.75 1.52 -9.75
N HIS A 380 2.16 0.88 -10.84
CA HIS A 380 2.28 1.48 -12.17
C HIS A 380 1.37 0.78 -13.19
N ASN A 381 0.43 -0.04 -12.72
CA ASN A 381 -0.34 -0.92 -13.58
C ASN A 381 -1.80 -0.51 -13.77
N PHE A 382 -2.32 0.46 -13.02
CA PHE A 382 -3.66 1.01 -13.25
C PHE A 382 -3.69 1.86 -14.52
N PRO A 383 -4.87 2.08 -15.15
CA PRO A 383 -4.97 2.96 -16.29
C PRO A 383 -4.58 4.38 -15.89
N ASP A 384 -3.66 4.99 -16.65
CA ASP A 384 -3.34 6.40 -16.51
C ASP A 384 -4.51 7.25 -17.02
N LEU A 385 -5.38 7.63 -16.09
CA LEU A 385 -6.55 8.48 -16.35
C LEU A 385 -6.19 9.97 -16.28
N ASN A 386 -5.05 10.32 -15.70
CA ASN A 386 -4.57 11.69 -15.54
C ASN A 386 -4.33 12.31 -16.91
N ASN A 387 -3.49 11.66 -17.73
CA ASN A 387 -3.17 12.15 -19.07
C ASN A 387 -4.42 12.19 -19.97
N ILE A 388 -5.32 11.21 -19.84
CA ILE A 388 -6.61 11.21 -20.56
C ILE A 388 -7.47 12.42 -20.18
N MET A 389 -7.53 12.75 -18.88
CA MET A 389 -8.26 13.91 -18.39
C MET A 389 -7.66 15.20 -18.93
N TRP A 390 -6.35 15.37 -18.77
CA TRP A 390 -5.64 16.60 -19.14
C TRP A 390 -5.69 16.83 -20.66
N ASP A 391 -5.43 15.81 -21.47
CA ASP A 391 -5.55 15.88 -22.93
C ASP A 391 -6.97 16.31 -23.36
N ALA A 392 -8.00 15.76 -22.71
CA ALA A 392 -9.38 16.12 -23.00
C ALA A 392 -9.69 17.56 -22.59
N GLN A 393 -9.18 18.02 -21.45
CA GLN A 393 -9.33 19.40 -20.97
C GLN A 393 -8.65 20.42 -21.90
N GLU A 394 -7.45 20.10 -22.38
CA GLU A 394 -6.66 20.98 -23.26
C GLU A 394 -7.23 21.07 -24.67
N THR A 395 -7.76 19.96 -25.21
CA THR A 395 -8.30 19.91 -26.56
C THR A 395 -9.76 20.37 -26.66
N ALA A 396 -10.49 20.43 -25.54
CA ALA A 396 -11.90 20.79 -25.55
C ALA A 396 -12.14 22.27 -25.88
N ALA A 397 -13.06 22.53 -26.82
CA ALA A 397 -13.54 23.88 -27.10
C ALA A 397 -14.28 24.53 -25.91
N ASP A 398 -14.76 23.72 -24.96
CA ASP A 398 -15.40 24.14 -23.73
C ASP A 398 -15.01 23.17 -22.61
N PRO A 399 -13.99 23.51 -21.79
CA PRO A 399 -13.50 22.65 -20.72
C PRO A 399 -14.58 22.26 -19.70
N SER A 400 -15.62 23.09 -19.52
CA SER A 400 -16.73 22.80 -18.60
C SER A 400 -17.59 21.60 -18.99
N LYS A 401 -17.39 21.05 -20.20
CA LYS A 401 -18.08 19.86 -20.71
C LYS A 401 -17.23 18.59 -20.66
N VAL A 402 -15.95 18.70 -20.26
CA VAL A 402 -15.08 17.54 -20.08
C VAL A 402 -15.44 16.88 -18.75
N SER A 403 -15.39 15.54 -18.72
CA SER A 403 -15.65 14.80 -17.48
C SER A 403 -14.50 15.03 -16.51
N ASN A 404 -14.81 15.42 -15.28
CA ASN A 404 -13.85 15.60 -14.19
C ASN A 404 -13.93 14.48 -13.12
N HIS A 405 -14.73 13.45 -13.40
CA HIS A 405 -15.00 12.29 -12.54
C HIS A 405 -15.42 11.09 -13.40
N TYR A 406 -15.28 9.87 -12.88
CA TYR A 406 -15.64 8.62 -13.57
C TYR A 406 -15.11 8.57 -15.01
N ILE A 407 -13.83 8.90 -15.17
CA ILE A 407 -13.17 8.87 -16.48
C ILE A 407 -13.17 7.43 -16.97
N PRO A 408 -13.72 7.13 -18.15
CA PRO A 408 -13.88 5.75 -18.60
C PRO A 408 -12.53 5.05 -18.78
N ILE A 409 -12.46 3.78 -18.36
CA ILE A 409 -11.30 2.94 -18.62
C ILE A 409 -11.13 2.79 -20.14
N PRO A 410 -9.93 3.03 -20.69
CA PRO A 410 -9.69 2.90 -22.12
C PRO A 410 -9.97 1.50 -22.66
N GLU A 411 -10.51 1.41 -23.87
CA GLU A 411 -10.81 0.12 -24.52
C GLU A 411 -9.57 -0.75 -24.70
N TYR A 412 -8.38 -0.16 -24.87
CA TYR A 412 -7.14 -0.94 -24.98
C TYR A 412 -6.79 -1.67 -23.68
N TYR A 413 -7.20 -1.13 -22.52
CA TYR A 413 -6.85 -1.65 -21.20
C TYR A 413 -7.65 -2.92 -20.86
N THR A 414 -8.83 -3.07 -21.46
CA THR A 414 -9.73 -4.22 -21.24
C THR A 414 -9.47 -5.38 -22.20
N LYS A 415 -8.50 -5.25 -23.12
CA LYS A 415 -8.15 -6.33 -24.05
C LYS A 415 -7.41 -7.46 -23.34
N GLU A 416 -7.57 -8.68 -23.85
CA GLU A 416 -6.89 -9.87 -23.31
C GLU A 416 -5.36 -9.80 -23.43
N ASP A 417 -4.85 -9.09 -24.44
CA ASP A 417 -3.41 -8.90 -24.70
C ASP A 417 -2.79 -7.71 -23.95
N ALA A 418 -3.59 -6.95 -23.19
CA ALA A 418 -3.09 -5.85 -22.37
C ALA A 418 -2.25 -6.38 -21.20
N MET A 419 -1.08 -5.77 -20.98
CA MET A 419 -0.19 -6.04 -19.84
C MET A 419 -0.77 -5.46 -18.54
N VAL A 420 -1.84 -6.08 -18.07
CA VAL A 420 -2.49 -5.76 -16.80
C VAL A 420 -2.44 -7.01 -15.94
N ALA A 421 -1.95 -6.89 -14.72
CA ALA A 421 -1.87 -7.98 -13.78
C ALA A 421 -3.28 -8.43 -13.34
N PRO A 422 -3.51 -9.72 -13.07
CA PRO A 422 -4.81 -10.21 -12.59
C PRO A 422 -5.21 -9.58 -11.25
N GLU A 423 -4.26 -9.22 -10.40
CA GLU A 423 -4.44 -8.49 -9.14
C GLU A 423 -5.04 -7.11 -9.40
N THR A 424 -4.47 -6.35 -10.34
CA THR A 424 -4.97 -5.02 -10.74
C THR A 424 -6.40 -5.11 -11.27
N ARG A 425 -6.70 -6.09 -12.15
CA ARG A 425 -8.07 -6.30 -12.66
C ARG A 425 -9.07 -6.62 -11.53
N ALA A 426 -8.67 -7.46 -10.58
CA ALA A 426 -9.51 -7.82 -9.43
C ALA A 426 -9.82 -6.61 -8.55
N VAL A 427 -8.82 -5.76 -8.29
CA VAL A 427 -8.99 -4.54 -7.50
C VAL A 427 -9.84 -3.49 -8.23
N ILE A 428 -9.67 -3.32 -9.55
CA ILE A 428 -10.53 -2.43 -10.37
C ILE A 428 -11.99 -2.89 -10.32
N SER A 429 -12.25 -4.19 -10.51
CA SER A 429 -13.62 -4.72 -10.40
C SER A 429 -14.20 -4.45 -9.02
N TRP A 430 -13.41 -4.68 -7.97
CA TRP A 430 -13.82 -4.44 -6.59
C TRP A 430 -14.12 -2.96 -6.30
N MET A 431 -13.33 -2.04 -6.86
CA MET A 431 -13.57 -0.60 -6.83
C MET A 431 -14.89 -0.18 -7.49
N GLN A 432 -15.32 -0.90 -8.53
CA GLN A 432 -16.55 -0.62 -9.26
C GLN A 432 -17.78 -1.25 -8.59
N ASP A 433 -17.60 -2.35 -7.87
CA ASP A 433 -18.70 -3.11 -7.24
C ASP A 433 -19.19 -2.50 -5.92
N ILE A 434 -18.32 -1.80 -5.19
CA ILE A 434 -18.62 -1.23 -3.88
C ILE A 434 -18.45 0.30 -3.93
N PRO A 435 -19.41 1.10 -3.42
CA PRO A 435 -19.35 2.56 -3.45
C PRO A 435 -18.37 3.11 -2.39
N PHE A 436 -17.09 2.78 -2.51
CA PHE A 436 -16.03 3.27 -1.61
C PHE A 436 -15.98 4.79 -1.57
N VAL A 437 -15.88 5.32 -0.35
CA VAL A 437 -15.83 6.76 -0.07
C VAL A 437 -14.41 7.20 0.28
N LEU A 438 -13.74 6.44 1.14
CA LEU A 438 -12.39 6.72 1.63
C LEU A 438 -11.57 5.43 1.66
N SER A 439 -10.29 5.56 1.31
CA SER A 439 -9.33 4.46 1.26
C SER A 439 -7.93 4.94 1.63
N ALA A 440 -7.08 4.04 2.10
CA ALA A 440 -5.64 4.22 1.97
C ALA A 440 -4.97 2.92 1.53
N ASN A 441 -3.87 3.04 0.80
CA ASN A 441 -2.97 1.92 0.55
C ASN A 441 -1.68 2.07 1.36
N LEU A 442 -1.23 0.95 1.91
CA LEU A 442 -0.16 0.89 2.91
C LEU A 442 1.11 0.31 2.28
N HIS A 443 2.19 1.08 2.40
CA HIS A 443 3.50 0.85 1.80
C HIS A 443 4.62 0.89 2.86
N GLY A 444 5.84 0.58 2.43
CA GLY A 444 7.05 0.70 3.23
C GLY A 444 8.26 1.05 2.37
N GLY A 445 9.28 1.58 3.02
CA GLY A 445 10.51 2.08 2.41
C GLY A 445 10.75 3.56 2.69
N GLU A 446 9.75 4.29 3.17
CA GLU A 446 9.89 5.66 3.67
C GLU A 446 8.94 5.89 4.85
N LEU A 447 8.96 7.10 5.42
CA LEU A 447 8.04 7.50 6.48
C LEU A 447 7.39 8.86 6.18
N VAL A 448 6.30 8.81 5.42
CA VAL A 448 5.53 9.96 4.89
C VAL A 448 4.13 9.52 4.46
N VAL A 449 3.17 10.44 4.41
CA VAL A 449 1.86 10.20 3.77
C VAL A 449 1.79 10.97 2.46
N THR A 450 1.64 10.26 1.34
CA THR A 450 1.54 10.88 0.01
C THR A 450 0.09 10.96 -0.45
N TYR A 451 -0.23 12.03 -1.17
CA TYR A 451 -1.59 12.28 -1.63
C TYR A 451 -1.64 12.73 -3.10
N PRO A 452 -2.75 12.46 -3.81
CA PRO A 452 -2.91 12.77 -5.23
C PRO A 452 -2.62 14.23 -5.64
N PHE A 453 -2.27 14.48 -6.91
CA PHE A 453 -1.98 13.44 -7.91
C PHE A 453 -0.55 12.89 -7.75
N ASP A 454 -0.39 11.61 -8.05
CA ASP A 454 0.92 10.96 -8.14
C ASP A 454 1.56 11.15 -9.52
N CYS A 455 0.74 11.24 -10.58
CA CYS A 455 1.23 11.55 -11.92
C CYS A 455 1.53 13.06 -12.07
N THR A 456 2.62 13.38 -12.76
CA THR A 456 2.99 14.75 -13.15
C THR A 456 2.57 15.07 -14.57
N ARG A 457 2.46 16.37 -14.88
CA ARG A 457 2.24 16.82 -16.26
C ARG A 457 3.52 16.72 -17.08
N ASP A 458 3.36 16.53 -18.40
CA ASP A 458 4.46 16.50 -19.38
C ASP A 458 5.60 15.52 -19.04
N TRP A 459 5.33 14.48 -18.23
CA TRP A 459 6.32 13.52 -17.76
C TRP A 459 7.47 14.14 -16.94
N ALA A 460 7.22 15.28 -16.27
CA ALA A 460 8.19 15.88 -15.37
C ALA A 460 8.57 14.88 -14.26
N PRO A 461 9.86 14.66 -13.93
CA PRO A 461 10.24 13.71 -12.90
C PRO A 461 9.64 14.02 -11.51
N GLN A 462 9.55 15.31 -11.19
CA GLN A 462 9.00 15.85 -9.95
C GLN A 462 8.30 17.20 -10.23
N GLU A 463 7.02 17.29 -9.91
CA GLU A 463 6.23 18.52 -9.96
C GLU A 463 5.00 18.43 -9.06
N ASN A 464 4.75 19.47 -8.26
CA ASN A 464 3.54 19.53 -7.44
C ASN A 464 2.27 19.63 -8.31
N THR A 465 1.48 18.56 -8.30
CA THR A 465 0.33 18.36 -9.19
C THR A 465 -0.97 18.20 -8.37
N PRO A 466 -1.57 19.31 -7.89
CA PRO A 466 -2.69 19.25 -6.95
C PRO A 466 -3.99 18.80 -7.62
N THR A 467 -4.86 18.14 -6.83
CA THR A 467 -6.24 17.84 -7.24
C THR A 467 -7.19 19.02 -7.01
N ALA A 468 -8.42 18.91 -7.49
CA ALA A 468 -9.50 19.84 -7.15
C ALA A 468 -9.89 19.79 -5.65
N ASP A 469 -9.51 18.73 -4.94
CA ASP A 469 -9.77 18.50 -3.51
C ASP A 469 -8.48 18.54 -2.67
N ASP A 470 -7.42 19.21 -3.16
CA ASP A 470 -6.07 19.26 -2.53
C ASP A 470 -6.12 19.61 -1.04
N ALA A 471 -6.91 20.62 -0.66
CA ALA A 471 -7.04 21.04 0.73
C ALA A 471 -7.62 19.93 1.64
N PHE A 472 -8.48 19.05 1.11
CA PHE A 472 -9.03 17.92 1.86
C PHE A 472 -8.05 16.75 1.89
N PHE A 473 -7.34 16.47 0.78
CA PHE A 473 -6.28 15.47 0.75
C PHE A 473 -5.13 15.78 1.72
N ARG A 474 -4.71 17.05 1.79
CA ARG A 474 -3.73 17.51 2.78
C ARG A 474 -4.21 17.29 4.21
N TRP A 475 -5.50 17.52 4.47
CA TRP A 475 -6.11 17.22 5.77
C TRP A 475 -6.05 15.72 6.07
N LEU A 476 -6.48 14.86 5.14
CA LEU A 476 -6.42 13.40 5.29
C LEU A 476 -5.00 12.90 5.58
N ALA A 477 -4.02 13.39 4.80
CA ALA A 477 -2.62 13.04 4.99
C ALA A 477 -2.11 13.50 6.36
N THR A 478 -2.45 14.73 6.77
CA THR A 478 -2.05 15.28 8.07
C THR A 478 -2.65 14.48 9.23
N VAL A 479 -3.90 14.02 9.10
CA VAL A 479 -4.57 13.22 10.13
C VAL A 479 -3.78 11.95 10.46
N TYR A 480 -3.32 11.23 9.43
CA TYR A 480 -2.50 10.04 9.66
C TYR A 480 -1.12 10.43 10.19
N ALA A 481 -0.43 11.35 9.51
CA ALA A 481 0.96 11.70 9.81
C ALA A 481 1.16 12.29 11.22
N SER A 482 0.24 13.15 11.67
CA SER A 482 0.32 13.80 12.98
C SER A 482 -0.08 12.92 14.16
N THR A 483 -0.65 11.74 13.90
CA THR A 483 -1.05 10.77 14.93
C THR A 483 -0.11 9.58 15.03
N ASN A 484 0.76 9.39 14.04
CA ASN A 484 1.77 8.33 14.07
C ASN A 484 2.94 8.76 14.97
N LEU A 485 3.29 7.90 15.92
CA LEU A 485 4.24 8.24 17.00
C LEU A 485 5.65 8.54 16.49
N VAL A 486 6.11 7.85 15.44
CA VAL A 486 7.47 8.03 14.89
C VAL A 486 7.46 9.15 13.85
N MET A 487 6.43 9.22 13.01
CA MET A 487 6.35 10.21 11.94
C MET A 487 6.30 11.64 12.49
N VAL A 488 5.61 11.86 13.62
CA VAL A 488 5.50 13.17 14.27
C VAL A 488 6.74 13.57 15.07
N ASP A 489 7.65 12.63 15.34
CA ASP A 489 8.84 12.89 16.15
C ASP A 489 9.80 13.84 15.41
N PRO A 490 10.06 15.06 15.96
CA PRO A 490 10.99 16.01 15.34
C PRO A 490 12.44 15.55 15.40
N ASP A 491 12.79 14.66 16.34
CA ASP A 491 14.15 14.19 16.57
C ASP A 491 14.45 12.90 15.79
N ARG A 492 13.49 12.37 15.00
CA ARG A 492 13.68 11.17 14.19
C ARG A 492 14.77 11.36 13.14
N ARG A 493 15.50 10.29 12.85
CA ARG A 493 16.43 10.24 11.71
C ARG A 493 15.66 10.12 10.39
N ILE A 494 16.13 10.80 9.35
CA ILE A 494 15.69 10.61 7.96
C ILE A 494 15.90 9.14 7.56
N CYS A 495 15.02 8.52 6.76
CA CYS A 495 15.25 7.15 6.29
C CYS A 495 16.44 7.06 5.34
N HIS A 496 16.33 7.73 4.18
CA HIS A 496 17.28 7.62 3.10
C HIS A 496 17.91 8.96 2.73
N TYR A 497 17.31 9.71 1.80
CA TYR A 497 17.90 10.94 1.26
C TYR A 497 16.96 12.15 1.28
N GLU A 498 15.65 11.93 1.45
CA GLU A 498 14.63 12.98 1.44
C GLU A 498 14.18 13.31 2.87
N ASP A 499 14.15 14.60 3.21
CA ASP A 499 13.69 15.06 4.52
C ASP A 499 12.20 15.46 4.48
N PHE A 500 11.34 14.49 4.72
CA PHE A 500 9.89 14.74 4.77
C PHE A 500 9.43 15.57 5.97
N GLN A 501 10.24 15.74 7.02
CA GLN A 501 9.87 16.62 8.14
C GLN A 501 9.76 18.07 7.67
N GLY A 502 10.59 18.48 6.69
CA GLY A 502 10.48 19.76 6.00
C GLY A 502 9.13 19.99 5.31
N HIS A 503 8.37 18.92 5.06
CA HIS A 503 7.04 18.93 4.44
C HIS A 503 5.91 18.61 5.44
N ASN A 504 6.18 18.64 6.75
CA ASN A 504 5.26 18.19 7.80
C ASN A 504 4.84 16.71 7.64
N ASN A 505 5.73 15.88 7.09
CA ASN A 505 5.53 14.45 6.85
C ASN A 505 4.35 14.11 5.90
N ILE A 506 3.95 15.07 5.07
CA ILE A 506 2.98 14.86 3.99
C ILE A 506 3.55 15.42 2.69
N ILE A 507 3.24 14.80 1.56
CA ILE A 507 3.72 15.31 0.27
C ILE A 507 2.74 14.97 -0.86
N ASN A 508 2.61 15.86 -1.84
CA ASN A 508 1.91 15.50 -3.08
C ASN A 508 2.75 14.45 -3.83
N GLY A 509 2.12 13.38 -4.33
CA GLY A 509 2.85 12.28 -4.97
C GLY A 509 3.74 12.74 -6.11
N GLY A 510 3.20 13.52 -7.05
CA GLY A 510 3.96 14.08 -8.17
C GLY A 510 5.09 15.01 -7.74
N ALA A 511 4.98 15.69 -6.60
CA ALA A 511 6.06 16.51 -6.04
C ALA A 511 7.24 15.67 -5.52
N TRP A 512 6.96 14.45 -5.05
CA TRP A 512 8.00 13.51 -4.59
C TRP A 512 8.63 12.75 -5.77
N HIS A 513 7.82 12.08 -6.58
CA HIS A 513 8.23 11.46 -7.84
C HIS A 513 6.99 11.05 -8.64
N THR A 514 7.07 11.14 -9.96
CA THR A 514 5.94 10.80 -10.83
C THR A 514 5.64 9.29 -10.85
N VAL A 515 4.39 8.92 -10.56
CA VAL A 515 3.88 7.53 -10.63
C VAL A 515 2.66 7.48 -11.54
N PRO A 516 2.84 7.42 -12.88
CA PRO A 516 1.73 7.20 -13.79
C PRO A 516 1.14 5.80 -13.60
N GLY A 517 -0.19 5.71 -13.61
CA GLY A 517 -0.90 4.44 -13.41
C GLY A 517 -0.95 3.99 -11.94
N SER A 518 -0.94 4.93 -11.00
CA SER A 518 -1.08 4.65 -9.56
C SER A 518 -2.52 4.27 -9.18
N MET A 519 -2.64 3.51 -8.08
CA MET A 519 -3.94 3.13 -7.54
C MET A 519 -4.69 4.32 -6.93
N ASN A 520 -3.98 5.31 -6.37
CA ASN A 520 -4.56 6.52 -5.79
C ASN A 520 -5.29 7.34 -6.85
N ASP A 521 -4.59 7.67 -7.93
CA ASP A 521 -5.09 8.53 -8.99
C ASP A 521 -6.26 7.85 -9.71
N PHE A 522 -6.16 6.53 -9.92
CA PHE A 522 -7.28 5.75 -10.45
C PHE A 522 -8.51 5.79 -9.55
N SER A 523 -8.34 5.62 -8.24
CA SER A 523 -9.45 5.66 -7.28
C SER A 523 -10.20 6.99 -7.35
N TYR A 524 -9.47 8.11 -7.35
CA TYR A 524 -10.05 9.45 -7.43
C TYR A 524 -10.69 9.75 -8.79
N LEU A 525 -10.04 9.38 -9.90
CA LEU A 525 -10.51 9.75 -11.25
C LEU A 525 -11.60 8.82 -11.80
N HIS A 526 -11.63 7.55 -11.39
CA HIS A 526 -12.58 6.56 -11.91
C HIS A 526 -13.79 6.31 -10.98
N THR A 527 -13.67 6.60 -9.69
CA THR A 527 -14.71 6.29 -8.68
C THR A 527 -15.06 7.52 -7.83
N ASN A 528 -15.80 7.33 -6.73
CA ASN A 528 -16.01 8.37 -5.72
C ASN A 528 -14.92 8.37 -4.62
N CYS A 529 -14.05 7.35 -4.60
CA CYS A 529 -13.19 7.07 -3.46
C CYS A 529 -11.99 8.00 -3.43
N PHE A 530 -11.77 8.64 -2.29
CA PHE A 530 -10.52 9.37 -2.04
C PHE A 530 -9.51 8.38 -1.46
N GLU A 531 -8.32 8.31 -2.05
CA GLU A 531 -7.27 7.40 -1.61
C GLU A 531 -5.94 8.13 -1.42
N VAL A 532 -5.22 7.76 -0.36
CA VAL A 532 -3.85 8.23 -0.08
C VAL A 532 -2.92 7.01 0.04
N THR A 533 -1.63 7.24 -0.13
CA THR A 533 -0.60 6.24 0.16
C THR A 533 0.10 6.58 1.47
N VAL A 534 0.26 5.58 2.34
CA VAL A 534 0.94 5.72 3.63
C VAL A 534 2.22 4.88 3.60
N GLU A 535 3.37 5.55 3.66
CA GLU A 535 4.68 4.91 3.86
C GLU A 535 4.90 4.74 5.36
N LEU A 536 4.91 3.49 5.83
CA LEU A 536 4.77 3.15 7.25
C LEU A 536 6.09 3.05 8.02
N SER A 537 7.19 2.76 7.33
CA SER A 537 8.49 2.43 7.94
C SER A 537 9.61 2.53 6.91
N CYS A 538 10.82 2.90 7.36
CA CYS A 538 12.03 2.88 6.52
C CYS A 538 12.39 1.46 6.08
N ASP A 539 12.31 0.50 7.02
CA ASP A 539 12.46 -0.92 6.72
C ASP A 539 11.19 -1.43 6.04
N LYS A 540 11.32 -1.99 4.83
CA LYS A 540 10.18 -2.53 4.07
C LYS A 540 9.62 -3.80 4.72
N PHE A 541 10.48 -4.61 5.31
CA PHE A 541 10.17 -5.90 5.88
C PHE A 541 10.78 -5.99 7.28
N PRO A 542 10.24 -5.22 8.26
CA PRO A 542 10.81 -5.15 9.61
C PRO A 542 10.83 -6.52 10.28
N HIS A 543 11.81 -6.75 11.15
CA HIS A 543 11.93 -8.03 11.84
C HIS A 543 10.74 -8.27 12.78
N VAL A 544 10.41 -9.54 13.06
CA VAL A 544 9.24 -9.91 13.88
C VAL A 544 9.25 -9.27 15.29
N SER A 545 10.43 -9.01 15.84
CA SER A 545 10.56 -8.33 17.15
C SER A 545 10.07 -6.89 17.15
N GLU A 546 9.97 -6.25 15.99
CA GLU A 546 9.60 -4.84 15.84
C GLU A 546 8.09 -4.66 15.60
N LEU A 547 7.39 -5.71 15.16
CA LEU A 547 5.95 -5.65 14.87
C LEU A 547 5.08 -5.12 16.05
N PRO A 548 5.34 -5.48 17.32
CA PRO A 548 4.54 -4.94 18.44
C PRO A 548 4.67 -3.43 18.60
N ILE A 549 5.87 -2.85 18.42
CA ILE A 549 6.06 -1.40 18.54
C ILE A 549 5.52 -0.69 17.31
N GLU A 550 5.68 -1.27 16.12
CA GLU A 550 5.11 -0.72 14.88
C GLU A 550 3.58 -0.67 14.91
N TRP A 551 2.94 -1.64 15.56
CA TRP A 551 1.51 -1.58 15.85
C TRP A 551 1.14 -0.39 16.74
N GLU A 552 1.88 -0.15 17.83
CA GLU A 552 1.60 1.01 18.69
C GLU A 552 1.85 2.34 17.97
N ASN A 553 2.85 2.39 17.07
CA ASN A 553 3.14 3.57 16.25
C ASN A 553 1.98 3.95 15.31
N ASN A 554 1.23 2.95 14.81
CA ASN A 554 0.24 3.13 13.74
C ASN A 554 -1.22 2.95 14.17
N LYS A 555 -1.49 2.24 15.28
CA LYS A 555 -2.86 1.89 15.70
C LYS A 555 -3.80 3.10 15.76
N GLU A 556 -3.37 4.19 16.38
CA GLU A 556 -4.21 5.39 16.49
C GLU A 556 -4.44 6.04 15.12
N SER A 557 -3.39 6.15 14.30
CA SER A 557 -3.47 6.68 12.94
C SER A 557 -4.45 5.90 12.06
N LEU A 558 -4.40 4.57 12.12
CA LEU A 558 -5.30 3.70 11.36
C LEU A 558 -6.78 3.95 11.73
N LEU A 559 -7.07 4.15 13.02
CA LEU A 559 -8.43 4.40 13.51
C LEU A 559 -8.90 5.81 13.19
N VAL A 560 -8.11 6.85 13.48
CA VAL A 560 -8.50 8.25 13.24
C VAL A 560 -8.64 8.53 11.75
N TYR A 561 -7.78 7.95 10.91
CA TYR A 561 -7.91 8.07 9.46
C TYR A 561 -9.23 7.45 8.97
N MET A 562 -9.56 6.25 9.44
CA MET A 562 -10.82 5.58 9.10
C MET A 562 -12.05 6.41 9.52
N GLU A 563 -12.00 7.05 10.68
CA GLU A 563 -13.05 7.95 11.16
C GLU A 563 -13.28 9.16 10.25
N GLN A 564 -12.32 9.54 9.40
CA GLN A 564 -12.49 10.65 8.45
C GLN A 564 -13.53 10.38 7.35
N VAL A 565 -13.94 9.12 7.14
CA VAL A 565 -15.01 8.76 6.20
C VAL A 565 -16.35 9.42 6.57
N HIS A 566 -16.50 9.84 7.83
CA HIS A 566 -17.67 10.52 8.37
C HIS A 566 -17.61 12.05 8.28
N ARG A 567 -16.72 12.63 7.46
CA ARG A 567 -16.65 14.10 7.25
C ARG A 567 -17.39 14.56 5.99
N GLY A 568 -17.63 15.86 5.91
CA GLY A 568 -18.28 16.49 4.77
C GLY A 568 -19.81 16.40 4.80
N ILE A 569 -20.40 16.10 3.65
CA ILE A 569 -21.85 15.94 3.50
C ILE A 569 -22.21 14.55 3.00
N LYS A 570 -23.34 14.03 3.46
CA LYS A 570 -23.95 12.82 2.89
C LYS A 570 -25.45 13.01 2.70
N GLY A 571 -26.09 12.19 1.90
CA GLY A 571 -27.53 12.28 1.73
C GLY A 571 -28.05 11.37 0.65
N VAL A 572 -29.34 11.49 0.33
CA VAL A 572 -30.00 10.66 -0.68
C VAL A 572 -30.67 11.52 -1.74
N VAL A 573 -30.41 11.20 -3.01
CA VAL A 573 -31.06 11.80 -4.17
C VAL A 573 -32.30 10.98 -4.53
N LYS A 574 -33.49 11.55 -4.35
CA LYS A 574 -34.77 10.85 -4.53
C LYS A 574 -35.59 11.41 -5.67
N ASP A 575 -36.36 10.55 -6.34
CA ASP A 575 -37.42 11.00 -7.24
C ASP A 575 -38.59 11.60 -6.46
N LYS A 576 -39.07 12.76 -6.90
CA LYS A 576 -40.12 13.53 -6.20
C LYS A 576 -41.41 12.76 -5.97
N ILE A 577 -41.78 11.87 -6.90
CA ILE A 577 -43.08 11.18 -6.91
C ILE A 577 -42.95 9.80 -6.24
N THR A 578 -42.06 8.96 -6.75
CA THR A 578 -41.87 7.57 -6.31
C THR A 578 -41.13 7.46 -4.98
N LYS A 579 -40.39 8.52 -4.59
CA LYS A 579 -39.52 8.54 -3.41
C LYS A 579 -38.36 7.54 -3.43
N GLN A 580 -38.20 6.79 -4.51
CA GLN A 580 -37.06 5.90 -4.72
C GLN A 580 -35.78 6.71 -4.94
N GLY A 581 -34.66 6.12 -4.54
CA GLY A 581 -33.33 6.61 -4.85
C GLY A 581 -33.08 6.71 -6.36
N ILE A 582 -32.26 7.67 -6.76
CA ILE A 582 -31.80 7.84 -8.13
C ILE A 582 -30.31 7.50 -8.14
N ALA A 583 -29.97 6.36 -8.73
CA ALA A 583 -28.59 5.99 -9.00
C ALA A 583 -27.95 6.89 -10.05
N ASP A 584 -26.62 7.02 -10.00
CA ASP A 584 -25.80 7.77 -10.96
C ASP A 584 -26.21 9.25 -11.12
N ALA A 585 -26.87 9.83 -10.10
CA ALA A 585 -27.08 11.26 -10.06
C ALA A 585 -25.74 11.93 -9.78
N VAL A 586 -25.41 12.98 -10.54
CA VAL A 586 -24.16 13.73 -10.36
C VAL A 586 -24.38 14.80 -9.29
N ILE A 587 -23.46 14.85 -8.32
CA ILE A 587 -23.42 15.84 -7.25
C ILE A 587 -22.17 16.70 -7.46
N LYS A 588 -22.40 17.96 -7.83
CA LYS A 588 -21.36 18.97 -8.05
C LYS A 588 -21.30 19.95 -6.89
N VAL A 589 -20.09 20.23 -6.43
CA VAL A 589 -19.80 21.36 -5.54
C VAL A 589 -19.22 22.48 -6.42
N GLU A 590 -19.84 23.66 -6.42
CA GLU A 590 -19.54 24.71 -7.42
C GLU A 590 -18.06 25.12 -7.50
N ASP A 591 -17.34 25.11 -6.37
CA ASP A 591 -15.94 25.53 -6.28
C ASP A 591 -14.93 24.36 -6.34
N HIS A 592 -15.39 23.13 -6.62
CA HIS A 592 -14.51 21.96 -6.77
C HIS A 592 -14.73 21.37 -8.16
N ASP A 593 -13.67 21.33 -8.97
CA ASP A 593 -13.72 20.74 -10.32
C ASP A 593 -13.52 19.22 -10.28
N HIS A 594 -14.31 18.55 -9.44
CA HIS A 594 -14.39 17.10 -9.34
C HIS A 594 -15.77 16.74 -8.77
N ASP A 595 -16.67 16.19 -9.60
CA ASP A 595 -18.02 15.81 -9.15
C ASP A 595 -18.03 14.35 -8.65
N ILE A 596 -19.09 13.94 -7.94
CA ILE A 596 -19.30 12.54 -7.54
C ILE A 596 -20.65 12.02 -8.04
N ARG A 597 -20.86 10.71 -7.93
CA ARG A 597 -22.14 10.05 -8.28
C ARG A 597 -22.81 9.43 -7.06
N SER A 598 -24.13 9.42 -7.05
CA SER A 598 -24.89 8.62 -6.09
C SER A 598 -24.81 7.12 -6.41
N ALA A 599 -24.77 6.30 -5.36
CA ALA A 599 -24.79 4.85 -5.43
C ALA A 599 -26.18 4.31 -5.85
N ALA A 600 -26.32 2.98 -5.90
CA ALA A 600 -27.49 2.30 -6.45
C ALA A 600 -28.83 2.72 -5.79
N ASP A 601 -28.83 2.95 -4.47
CA ASP A 601 -30.01 3.39 -3.71
C ASP A 601 -30.14 4.92 -3.62
N GLY A 602 -29.32 5.64 -4.39
CA GLY A 602 -29.35 7.09 -4.55
C GLY A 602 -28.65 7.86 -3.43
N ASP A 603 -28.07 7.18 -2.45
CA ASP A 603 -27.21 7.78 -1.45
C ASP A 603 -25.84 8.20 -2.02
N TYR A 604 -25.24 9.17 -1.36
CA TYR A 604 -23.94 9.72 -1.74
C TYR A 604 -23.21 10.27 -0.52
N TRP A 605 -21.88 10.34 -0.62
CA TRP A 605 -20.99 10.92 0.38
C TRP A 605 -20.00 11.83 -0.35
N ARG A 606 -19.91 13.09 0.08
CA ARG A 606 -18.93 14.05 -0.44
C ARG A 606 -18.10 14.57 0.74
N LEU A 607 -16.86 14.10 0.79
CA LEU A 607 -15.87 14.52 1.77
C LEU A 607 -15.49 15.98 1.50
N LEU A 608 -15.56 16.83 2.53
CA LEU A 608 -15.32 18.27 2.46
C LEU A 608 -14.80 18.76 3.81
N ASN A 609 -13.98 19.81 3.77
CA ASN A 609 -13.60 20.55 4.95
C ASN A 609 -14.80 21.36 5.51
N PRO A 610 -14.74 21.85 6.76
CA PRO A 610 -15.78 22.71 7.32
C PRO A 610 -16.00 23.97 6.48
N GLY A 611 -17.27 24.28 6.18
CA GLY A 611 -17.61 25.37 5.26
C GLY A 611 -19.06 25.36 4.76
N GLU A 612 -19.41 26.38 3.98
CA GLU A 612 -20.71 26.50 3.31
C GLU A 612 -20.55 26.26 1.81
N TYR A 613 -21.23 25.25 1.27
CA TYR A 613 -21.05 24.81 -0.10
C TYR A 613 -22.34 24.92 -0.90
N LYS A 614 -22.25 25.44 -2.12
CA LYS A 614 -23.36 25.42 -3.08
C LYS A 614 -23.28 24.13 -3.89
N VAL A 615 -24.26 23.26 -3.66
CA VAL A 615 -24.32 21.91 -4.22
C VAL A 615 -25.42 21.85 -5.27
N VAL A 616 -25.05 21.37 -6.46
CA VAL A 616 -25.95 21.18 -7.61
C VAL A 616 -26.03 19.70 -7.92
N VAL A 617 -27.25 19.18 -8.00
CA VAL A 617 -27.51 17.77 -8.28
C VAL A 617 -28.35 17.64 -9.54
N TRP A 618 -27.96 16.74 -10.45
CA TRP A 618 -28.76 16.39 -11.62
C TRP A 618 -28.63 14.91 -11.97
N ALA A 619 -29.58 14.43 -12.76
CA ALA A 619 -29.59 13.06 -13.26
C ALA A 619 -30.26 13.03 -14.64
N GLU A 620 -29.93 12.05 -15.47
CA GLU A 620 -30.53 11.93 -16.81
C GLU A 620 -32.06 11.82 -16.70
N GLY A 621 -32.77 12.66 -17.46
CA GLY A 621 -34.23 12.66 -17.48
C GLY A 621 -34.88 13.43 -16.32
N TYR A 622 -34.12 14.09 -15.45
CA TYR A 622 -34.60 14.94 -14.36
C TYR A 622 -34.23 16.42 -14.57
N PHE A 623 -34.97 17.32 -13.91
CA PHE A 623 -34.53 18.71 -13.76
C PHE A 623 -33.49 18.82 -12.63
N PRO A 624 -32.42 19.63 -12.82
CA PRO A 624 -31.42 19.85 -11.78
C PRO A 624 -32.03 20.52 -10.54
N SER A 625 -31.45 20.23 -9.38
CA SER A 625 -31.75 20.87 -8.11
C SER A 625 -30.49 21.48 -7.52
N MET A 626 -30.63 22.52 -6.72
CA MET A 626 -29.53 23.24 -6.12
C MET A 626 -29.89 23.62 -4.70
N ARG A 627 -28.94 23.46 -3.77
CA ARG A 627 -29.08 23.88 -2.38
C ARG A 627 -27.71 24.25 -1.80
N ARG A 628 -27.72 25.04 -0.73
CA ARG A 628 -26.55 25.24 0.14
C ARG A 628 -26.50 24.16 1.21
N CYS A 629 -25.36 23.50 1.36
CA CYS A 629 -25.08 22.51 2.39
C CYS A 629 -23.99 23.05 3.33
N HIS A 630 -24.20 22.91 4.64
CA HIS A 630 -23.23 23.31 5.66
C HIS A 630 -22.40 22.11 6.11
N VAL A 631 -21.08 22.25 6.25
CA VAL A 631 -20.21 21.26 6.88
C VAL A 631 -19.71 21.84 8.19
N GLY A 632 -20.05 21.19 9.30
CA GLY A 632 -19.64 21.62 10.64
C GLY A 632 -18.20 21.24 10.98
N MET A 633 -17.73 21.69 12.13
CA MET A 633 -16.42 21.32 12.68
C MET A 633 -16.39 19.91 13.27
N GLU A 634 -17.56 19.43 13.73
CA GLU A 634 -17.73 18.11 14.33
C GLU A 634 -17.40 17.00 13.30
N PRO A 635 -16.84 15.86 13.76
CA PRO A 635 -16.48 14.74 12.89
C PRO A 635 -17.70 13.89 12.50
N ASN A 636 -18.82 14.53 12.18
CA ASN A 636 -20.05 13.87 11.74
C ASN A 636 -20.50 14.50 10.41
N PRO A 637 -21.04 13.71 9.46
CA PRO A 637 -21.37 14.23 8.15
C PRO A 637 -22.70 14.96 8.21
N THR A 638 -22.81 16.10 7.54
CA THR A 638 -24.09 16.82 7.46
C THR A 638 -25.01 16.17 6.45
N ILE A 639 -26.24 15.87 6.85
CA ILE A 639 -27.27 15.33 5.94
C ILE A 639 -27.74 16.41 4.96
N CYS A 640 -27.59 16.15 3.66
CA CYS A 640 -28.00 17.05 2.58
C CYS A 640 -28.80 16.30 1.48
N ASP A 641 -30.03 15.87 1.77
CA ASP A 641 -30.89 15.15 0.80
C ASP A 641 -31.40 15.98 -0.39
N PHE A 642 -31.49 15.40 -1.58
CA PHE A 642 -32.03 16.06 -2.78
C PHE A 642 -33.30 15.37 -3.30
N THR A 643 -34.20 16.16 -3.88
CA THR A 643 -35.40 15.62 -4.53
C THR A 643 -35.51 16.16 -5.94
N LEU A 644 -35.42 15.27 -6.94
CA LEU A 644 -35.43 15.62 -8.35
C LEU A 644 -36.80 15.38 -8.99
N THR A 645 -37.16 16.21 -9.96
CA THR A 645 -38.42 16.08 -10.70
C THR A 645 -38.17 15.59 -12.12
N LYS A 646 -38.76 14.46 -12.52
CA LYS A 646 -38.67 13.97 -13.91
C LYS A 646 -39.13 15.01 -14.92
N THR A 647 -38.37 15.14 -16.01
CA THR A 647 -38.73 15.95 -17.16
C THR A 647 -39.99 15.42 -17.85
N PRO A 648 -40.74 16.28 -18.57
CA PRO A 648 -41.91 15.84 -19.32
C PRO A 648 -41.60 14.76 -20.37
N ILE A 649 -40.41 14.81 -20.98
CA ILE A 649 -39.95 13.82 -21.98
C ILE A 649 -39.73 12.47 -21.33
N GLN A 650 -39.07 12.42 -20.17
CA GLN A 650 -38.83 11.17 -19.45
C GLN A 650 -40.14 10.54 -18.97
N ARG A 651 -41.06 11.34 -18.40
CA ARG A 651 -42.40 10.85 -18.03
C ARG A 651 -43.15 10.25 -19.21
N LEU A 652 -43.03 10.85 -20.39
CA LEU A 652 -43.64 10.32 -21.62
C LEU A 652 -43.04 8.98 -22.04
N LYS A 653 -41.72 8.84 -21.98
CA LYS A 653 -41.03 7.57 -22.29
C LYS A 653 -41.55 6.46 -21.38
N GLU A 654 -41.67 6.72 -20.08
CA GLU A 654 -42.17 5.76 -19.09
C GLU A 654 -43.64 5.40 -19.30
N ILE A 655 -44.51 6.38 -19.55
CA ILE A 655 -45.93 6.13 -19.85
C ILE A 655 -46.07 5.24 -21.09
N ARG A 656 -45.29 5.51 -22.14
CA ARG A 656 -45.27 4.68 -23.36
C ARG A 656 -44.75 3.27 -23.10
N ALA A 657 -43.67 3.13 -22.33
CA ALA A 657 -43.11 1.83 -21.97
C ALA A 657 -44.10 0.97 -21.16
N LYS A 658 -44.95 1.58 -20.32
CA LYS A 658 -46.02 0.91 -19.56
C LYS A 658 -47.32 0.70 -20.36
N GLY A 659 -47.33 0.95 -21.67
CA GLY A 659 -48.53 0.81 -22.52
C GLY A 659 -49.61 1.87 -22.28
N GLY A 660 -49.32 2.92 -21.53
CA GLY A 660 -50.25 4.01 -21.21
C GLY A 660 -50.48 4.96 -22.39
N LYS A 661 -51.72 5.44 -22.55
CA LYS A 661 -52.04 6.49 -23.53
C LYS A 661 -51.44 7.82 -23.05
N VAL A 662 -50.80 8.55 -23.96
CA VAL A 662 -50.23 9.88 -23.68
C VAL A 662 -51.33 10.80 -23.10
N PRO A 663 -51.11 11.47 -21.95
CA PRO A 663 -52.08 12.37 -21.33
C PRO A 663 -52.62 13.43 -22.30
N GLN A 664 -53.93 13.70 -22.25
CA GLN A 664 -54.66 14.50 -23.24
C GLN A 664 -54.19 15.97 -23.28
N ASP A 665 -53.83 16.52 -22.13
CA ASP A 665 -53.22 17.84 -21.95
C ASP A 665 -51.86 17.97 -22.68
N LEU A 666 -51.07 16.90 -22.63
CA LEU A 666 -49.76 16.84 -23.27
C LEU A 666 -49.87 16.65 -24.79
N GLN A 667 -50.87 15.88 -25.25
CA GLN A 667 -51.20 15.79 -26.67
C GLN A 667 -51.58 17.16 -27.24
N LEU A 668 -52.39 17.94 -26.49
CA LEU A 668 -52.78 19.29 -26.86
C LEU A 668 -51.57 20.24 -26.92
N ARG A 669 -50.66 20.19 -25.93
CA ARG A 669 -49.41 20.98 -25.94
C ARG A 669 -48.48 20.61 -27.08
N LEU A 670 -48.31 19.31 -27.37
CA LEU A 670 -47.50 18.84 -28.51
C LEU A 670 -48.10 19.28 -29.85
N ARG A 671 -49.43 19.27 -29.98
CA ARG A 671 -50.14 19.77 -31.16
C ARG A 671 -49.94 21.28 -31.33
N ALA A 672 -50.00 22.05 -30.24
CA ALA A 672 -49.74 23.49 -30.24
C ALA A 672 -48.27 23.81 -30.61
N LEU A 673 -47.29 23.07 -30.07
CA LEU A 673 -45.87 23.20 -30.41
C LEU A 673 -45.59 22.86 -31.88
N ARG A 674 -46.18 21.77 -32.39
CA ARG A 674 -46.10 21.42 -33.82
C ARG A 674 -46.67 22.53 -34.70
N LEU A 675 -47.85 23.06 -34.37
CA LEU A 675 -48.46 24.18 -35.08
C LEU A 675 -47.58 25.45 -35.03
N ARG A 676 -46.93 25.72 -33.89
CA ARG A 676 -46.04 26.87 -33.72
C ARG A 676 -44.76 26.72 -34.55
N LYS A 677 -44.16 25.53 -34.58
CA LYS A 677 -42.99 25.21 -35.43
C LYS A 677 -43.35 25.26 -36.91
N LEU A 678 -44.55 24.78 -37.28
CA LEU A 678 -45.08 24.90 -38.63
C LEU A 678 -45.24 26.37 -39.02
N ARG A 679 -45.89 27.20 -38.19
CA ARG A 679 -46.04 28.64 -38.42
C ARG A 679 -44.70 29.35 -38.56
N ALA A 680 -43.71 29.02 -37.74
CA ALA A 680 -42.36 29.59 -37.83
C ALA A 680 -41.66 29.20 -39.15
N SER A 681 -41.76 27.92 -39.55
CA SER A 681 -41.23 27.43 -40.83
C SER A 681 -41.93 28.09 -42.02
N THR A 682 -43.27 28.18 -42.01
CA THR A 682 -44.06 28.86 -43.04
C THR A 682 -43.71 30.35 -43.11
N LYS A 683 -43.51 31.03 -41.97
CA LYS A 683 -43.08 32.44 -41.93
C LYS A 683 -41.69 32.63 -42.51
N ALA A 684 -40.75 31.71 -42.25
CA ALA A 684 -39.41 31.73 -42.84
C ALA A 684 -39.44 31.49 -44.36
N ILE A 685 -40.27 30.55 -44.84
CA ILE A 685 -40.47 30.27 -46.26
C ILE A 685 -41.10 31.49 -46.95
N ASN A 686 -42.11 32.10 -46.35
CA ASN A 686 -42.76 33.30 -46.91
C ASN A 686 -41.80 34.48 -46.99
N ARG A 687 -40.98 34.72 -45.95
CA ARG A 687 -39.91 35.73 -46.01
C ARG A 687 -38.90 35.48 -47.13
N ARG A 688 -38.50 34.22 -47.36
CA ARG A 688 -37.62 33.85 -48.49
C ARG A 688 -38.29 34.07 -49.85
N ARG A 689 -39.60 33.82 -49.96
CA ARG A 689 -40.35 34.08 -51.20
C ARG A 689 -40.52 35.58 -51.46
N GLU A 690 -40.78 36.38 -50.42
CA GLU A 690 -40.86 37.84 -50.51
C GLU A 690 -39.52 38.46 -50.91
N SER A 691 -38.40 38.00 -50.32
CA SER A 691 -37.08 38.50 -50.70
C SER A 691 -36.71 38.12 -52.14
N GLN A 692 -37.07 36.93 -52.61
CA GLN A 692 -36.92 36.54 -54.01
C GLN A 692 -37.82 37.35 -54.96
N GLN A 693 -39.05 37.67 -54.57
CA GLN A 693 -39.94 38.54 -55.35
C GLN A 693 -39.42 39.99 -55.40
N LEU A 694 -38.87 40.51 -54.30
CA LEU A 694 -38.22 41.82 -54.25
C LEU A 694 -36.97 41.86 -55.12
N GLN A 695 -36.14 40.80 -55.12
CA GLN A 695 -35.01 40.68 -56.04
C GLN A 695 -35.47 40.64 -57.51
N ARG A 696 -36.52 39.87 -57.83
CA ARG A 696 -37.09 39.84 -59.20
C ARG A 696 -37.69 41.18 -59.62
N ARG A 697 -38.33 41.92 -58.70
CA ARG A 697 -38.83 43.29 -58.95
C ARG A 697 -37.69 44.28 -59.16
N ARG A 698 -36.63 44.22 -58.36
CA ARG A 698 -35.42 45.04 -58.53
C ARG A 698 -34.73 44.75 -59.87
N ALA A 699 -34.62 43.48 -60.26
CA ALA A 699 -34.07 43.08 -61.56
C ALA A 699 -34.91 43.56 -62.76
N ARG A 700 -36.25 43.64 -62.61
CA ARG A 700 -37.15 44.22 -63.62
C ARG A 700 -37.09 45.75 -63.68
N SER A 701 -36.88 46.44 -62.56
CA SER A 701 -36.71 47.90 -62.54
C SER A 701 -35.32 48.35 -63.04
N SER A 702 -34.29 47.50 -62.95
CA SER A 702 -32.94 47.79 -63.45
C SER A 702 -32.73 47.48 -64.94
N GLY A 703 -33.73 46.92 -65.62
CA GLY A 703 -33.67 46.59 -67.06
C GLY A 703 -34.25 47.67 -68.00
N GLY A 704 -34.66 48.83 -67.47
CA GLY A 704 -35.40 49.85 -68.24
C GLY A 704 -34.59 51.06 -68.72
N TRP A 705 -33.29 51.14 -68.46
CA TRP A 705 -32.45 52.28 -68.90
C TRP A 705 -31.09 51.80 -69.42
N ARG A 706 -31.09 51.34 -70.68
CA ARG A 706 -29.94 51.40 -71.60
C ARG A 706 -30.47 51.57 -73.03
N ILE A 707 -30.74 52.81 -73.41
CA ILE A 707 -30.48 53.37 -74.75
C ILE A 707 -29.83 54.73 -74.50
#